data_AF-A0A8S1GZ86-F1
#
_entry.id   AF-A0A8S1GZ86-F1
#
_cell.length_a   1.000
_cell.length_b   1.000
_cell.length_c   1.000
_cell.angle_alpha   90.00
_cell.angle_beta   90.00
_cell.angle_gamma   90.00
#
_symmetry.space_group_name_H-M   'P 1'
#
loop_
_entity.id
_entity.type
_entity.pdbx_description
1 polymer ?
#
loop_
_entity_poly.entity_id
_entity_poly.type
_entity_poly.pdbx_seq_one_letter_code
_entity_poly.pdbx_strand_id
1 'polypeptide(L)'
;MQGGRYRSVEHYAFEKLLNALKIDEKIIEKIQTTVLPIHVGLVACRVLKMLQIDKELILEKTSKMDRWRQSAMKHKIVHNEYLQQLLLSTGDALLIDCAEGDRMWTCRSTEVELQRLLTKPYVSPEKIVEWMSAETEKIPKPLKHLQGNKTGLLLMELRGKLATATQSRIPLISPINTSAMTSIITHNVICFTAESVWHPLYPAEIRPAPDQPLMPSPAHFVAQQAVRYLGMNKEDTDYILSTNSSLECWYRLHEMIESKGRGLEREQSWWMEKRQKAIKDSLQLLLEQHPPLLRALIDTGDSMLVYCSRFSSIEAELSIGMRENDLRSWMWAVEVSSKQLLELCSRPMAFRPAFLGGNRLGLILMELRREFLLRGVFPQSLPELPLSNEAVLGTDSPTENMVVTEPFDVLLPDNYTATWINPLFLLAKSSNNPELISMCTKVKLAPRLVTVDDEKITDIVQSLVYEGKVDEELLNEVALEDLRAVFVKYCTRLRLRKEELEAQHANMQMLASEVHRLQSIRRGLEETQRRENGTSHNSIGPTTSRIAAGRDNERFDYNDLQENFDAPPLRPKPRERGEYKIPNRKRAASPIRDDKKKDRKEPTKPPAPLRVRSPPKKREPSPPKIIEEKKPPKAKRPPVEELSDGEILSTDEEDEN
;
A
#
# COMPACT_ATOMS: atom_id res chain seq x y z
N MET A 1 34.38 -3.62 2.79
CA MET A 1 34.85 -3.93 1.42
C MET A 1 36.28 -3.44 1.30
N GLN A 2 37.27 -4.31 1.01
CA GLN A 2 38.70 -3.93 0.84
C GLN A 2 39.24 -2.93 1.90
N GLY A 3 38.90 -3.13 3.18
CA GLY A 3 39.32 -2.25 4.29
C GLY A 3 38.59 -0.91 4.42
N GLY A 4 37.81 -0.49 3.42
CA GLY A 4 37.01 0.75 3.44
C GLY A 4 35.58 0.58 3.97
N ARG A 5 35.07 1.63 4.63
CA ARG A 5 33.68 1.74 5.08
C ARG A 5 32.93 2.69 4.15
N TYR A 6 31.90 2.17 3.50
CA TYR A 6 31.07 2.91 2.53
C TYR A 6 29.71 3.24 3.13
N ARG A 7 29.15 4.39 2.76
CA ARG A 7 27.81 4.83 3.20
C ARG A 7 26.69 4.00 2.59
N SER A 8 26.81 3.61 1.32
CA SER A 8 25.84 2.77 0.63
C SER A 8 26.46 1.95 -0.50
N VAL A 9 25.65 1.07 -1.10
CA VAL A 9 26.00 0.31 -2.32
C VAL A 9 26.35 1.25 -3.47
N GLU A 10 25.57 2.31 -3.68
CA GLU A 10 25.83 3.30 -4.75
C GLU A 10 27.16 4.05 -4.53
N HIS A 11 27.52 4.39 -3.29
CA HIS A 11 28.81 5.04 -3.02
C HIS A 11 29.98 4.15 -3.46
N TYR A 12 29.93 2.84 -3.15
CA TYR A 12 30.95 1.90 -3.59
C TYR A 12 30.99 1.76 -5.12
N ALA A 13 29.84 1.57 -5.76
CA ALA A 13 29.76 1.34 -7.20
C ALA A 13 30.30 2.54 -8.00
N PHE A 14 29.86 3.75 -7.65
CA PHE A 14 30.30 4.96 -8.33
C PHE A 14 31.75 5.34 -8.02
N GLU A 15 32.26 5.05 -6.82
CA GLU A 15 33.69 5.19 -6.55
C GLU A 15 34.53 4.26 -7.43
N LYS A 16 34.11 3.00 -7.62
CA LYS A 16 34.78 2.07 -8.54
C LYS A 16 34.71 2.55 -9.99
N LEU A 17 33.60 3.13 -10.42
CA LEU A 17 33.48 3.74 -11.75
C LEU A 17 34.48 4.87 -11.95
N LEU A 18 34.54 5.83 -11.02
CA LEU A 18 35.47 6.96 -11.12
C LEU A 18 36.93 6.51 -11.07
N ASN A 19 37.26 5.51 -10.24
CA ASN A 19 38.58 4.90 -10.22
C ASN A 19 38.92 4.22 -11.56
N ALA A 20 37.97 3.50 -12.17
CA ALA A 20 38.16 2.87 -13.48
C ALA A 20 38.35 3.88 -14.62
N LEU A 21 37.77 5.08 -14.47
CA LEU A 21 37.97 6.23 -15.35
C LEU A 21 39.22 7.06 -15.00
N LYS A 22 40.02 6.63 -14.00
CA LYS A 22 41.25 7.30 -13.54
C LYS A 22 41.03 8.75 -13.11
N ILE A 23 39.92 9.01 -12.43
CA ILE A 23 39.57 10.34 -11.92
C ILE A 23 40.29 10.63 -10.61
N ASP A 24 40.66 11.91 -10.42
CA ASP A 24 41.38 12.40 -9.23
C ASP A 24 40.58 12.12 -7.94
N GLU A 25 41.30 11.69 -6.90
CA GLU A 25 40.77 11.37 -5.57
C GLU A 25 40.01 12.54 -4.92
N LYS A 26 40.44 13.79 -5.16
CA LYS A 26 39.73 14.99 -4.67
C LYS A 26 38.31 15.13 -5.23
N ILE A 27 38.09 14.60 -6.43
CA ILE A 27 36.78 14.63 -7.07
C ILE A 27 35.93 13.45 -6.58
N ILE A 28 36.55 12.29 -6.33
CA ILE A 28 35.92 11.13 -5.71
C ILE A 28 35.38 11.46 -4.31
N GLU A 29 36.08 12.30 -3.55
CA GLU A 29 35.65 12.77 -2.23
C GLU A 29 34.26 13.45 -2.27
N LYS A 30 33.91 14.12 -3.38
CA LYS A 30 32.56 14.72 -3.56
C LYS A 30 31.46 13.66 -3.57
N ILE A 31 31.74 12.49 -4.14
CA ILE A 31 30.80 11.36 -4.12
C ILE A 31 30.74 10.79 -2.70
N GLN A 32 31.89 10.55 -2.07
CA GLN A 32 31.96 9.97 -0.72
C GLN A 32 31.27 10.82 0.36
N THR A 33 31.28 12.15 0.19
CA THR A 33 30.65 13.12 1.11
C THR A 33 29.18 13.37 0.81
N THR A 34 28.64 12.85 -0.30
CA THR A 34 27.21 12.95 -0.62
C THR A 34 26.39 12.26 0.47
N VAL A 35 25.44 12.98 1.06
CA VAL A 35 24.70 12.47 2.23
C VAL A 35 23.66 11.43 1.81
N LEU A 36 22.86 11.74 0.80
CA LEU A 36 21.76 10.91 0.36
C LEU A 36 22.20 9.96 -0.78
N PRO A 37 22.11 8.63 -0.60
CA PRO A 37 22.51 7.67 -1.62
C PRO A 37 21.86 7.87 -2.99
N ILE A 38 20.61 8.30 -3.04
CA ILE A 38 19.87 8.55 -4.29
C ILE A 38 20.50 9.67 -5.14
N HIS A 39 21.21 10.61 -4.50
CA HIS A 39 21.88 11.71 -5.20
C HIS A 39 23.25 11.34 -5.75
N VAL A 40 23.83 10.20 -5.37
CA VAL A 40 25.18 9.80 -5.77
C VAL A 40 25.31 9.73 -7.30
N GLY A 41 24.36 9.10 -7.97
CA GLY A 41 24.36 9.02 -9.44
C GLY A 41 24.22 10.39 -10.12
N LEU A 42 23.43 11.30 -9.55
CA LEU A 42 23.28 12.67 -10.07
C LEU A 42 24.58 13.46 -9.94
N VAL A 43 25.26 13.35 -8.79
CA VAL A 43 26.55 14.00 -8.55
C VAL A 43 27.62 13.43 -9.49
N ALA A 44 27.69 12.12 -9.63
CA ALA A 44 28.62 11.46 -10.55
C ALA A 44 28.39 11.94 -12.00
N CYS A 45 27.15 11.97 -12.48
CA CYS A 45 26.81 12.48 -13.81
C CYS A 45 27.23 13.93 -14.01
N ARG A 46 27.06 14.80 -13.00
CA ARG A 46 27.52 16.21 -13.08
C ARG A 46 29.05 16.30 -13.16
N VAL A 47 29.75 15.49 -12.38
CA VAL A 47 31.22 15.41 -12.40
C VAL A 47 31.74 14.96 -13.77
N LEU A 48 31.19 13.88 -14.31
CA LEU A 48 31.60 13.33 -15.61
C LEU A 48 31.37 14.35 -16.74
N LYS A 49 30.23 15.07 -16.71
CA LYS A 49 29.94 16.17 -17.66
C LYS A 49 30.92 17.34 -17.51
N MET A 50 31.25 17.74 -16.29
CA MET A 50 32.19 18.83 -16.01
C MET A 50 33.60 18.51 -16.52
N LEU A 51 34.03 17.25 -16.39
CA LEU A 51 35.34 16.79 -16.85
C LEU A 51 35.40 16.46 -18.35
N GLN A 52 34.28 16.59 -19.08
CA GLN A 52 34.18 16.34 -20.52
C GLN A 52 34.74 14.96 -20.94
N ILE A 53 34.53 13.94 -20.11
CA ILE A 53 34.99 12.59 -20.42
C ILE A 53 34.21 12.04 -21.61
N ASP A 54 34.93 11.34 -22.48
CA ASP A 54 34.36 10.68 -23.64
C ASP A 54 33.22 9.72 -23.26
N LYS A 55 32.13 9.79 -24.03
CA LYS A 55 30.90 9.03 -23.79
C LYS A 55 31.10 7.54 -24.02
N GLU A 56 31.91 7.16 -25.01
CA GLU A 56 32.19 5.75 -25.30
C GLU A 56 32.97 5.11 -24.16
N LEU A 57 33.97 5.80 -23.63
CA LEU A 57 34.72 5.35 -22.45
C LEU A 57 33.82 5.24 -21.21
N ILE A 58 32.91 6.19 -20.98
CA ILE A 58 31.94 6.11 -19.89
C ILE A 58 31.06 4.87 -20.06
N LEU A 59 30.53 4.61 -21.26
CA LEU A 59 29.70 3.43 -21.57
C LEU A 59 30.46 2.13 -21.30
N GLU A 60 31.70 2.03 -21.79
CA GLU A 60 32.56 0.87 -21.60
C GLU A 60 32.76 0.56 -20.10
N LYS A 61 33.03 1.58 -19.26
CA LYS A 61 33.21 1.36 -17.82
C LYS A 61 31.89 1.19 -17.06
N THR A 62 30.80 1.79 -17.55
CA THR A 62 29.46 1.67 -16.96
C THR A 62 28.92 0.24 -17.08
N SER A 63 29.35 -0.53 -18.08
CA SER A 63 29.03 -1.96 -18.19
C SER A 63 29.38 -2.76 -16.92
N LYS A 64 30.41 -2.35 -16.18
CA LYS A 64 30.89 -3.01 -14.95
C LYS A 64 30.13 -2.58 -13.69
N MET A 65 29.26 -1.56 -13.78
CA MET A 65 28.50 -1.04 -12.63
C MET A 65 27.65 -2.12 -11.97
N ASP A 66 27.03 -2.99 -12.77
CA ASP A 66 26.18 -4.06 -12.26
C ASP A 66 26.97 -5.00 -11.36
N ARG A 67 28.17 -5.42 -11.79
CA ARG A 67 29.05 -6.28 -10.99
C ARG A 67 29.46 -5.63 -9.68
N TRP A 68 29.77 -4.33 -9.69
CA TRP A 68 30.15 -3.61 -8.46
C TRP A 68 28.97 -3.45 -7.49
N ARG A 69 27.78 -3.14 -7.99
CA ARG A 69 26.56 -3.08 -7.16
C ARG A 69 26.23 -4.43 -6.56
N GLN A 70 26.28 -5.51 -7.35
CA GLN A 70 26.04 -6.87 -6.85
C GLN A 70 27.03 -7.24 -5.75
N SER A 71 28.33 -6.99 -5.95
CA SER A 71 29.38 -7.27 -4.97
C SER A 71 29.16 -6.52 -3.66
N ALA A 72 28.85 -5.22 -3.74
CA ALA A 72 28.56 -4.41 -2.56
C ALA A 72 27.28 -4.82 -1.84
N MET A 73 26.22 -5.20 -2.56
CA MET A 73 24.98 -5.70 -1.96
C MET A 73 25.20 -7.04 -1.25
N LYS A 74 25.92 -7.98 -1.90
CA LYS A 74 26.31 -9.25 -1.30
C LYS A 74 27.08 -9.01 0.01
N HIS A 75 28.09 -8.15 0.00
CA HIS A 75 28.84 -7.80 1.21
C HIS A 75 27.95 -7.12 2.28
N LYS A 76 27.03 -6.23 1.90
CA LYS A 76 26.10 -5.58 2.84
C LYS A 76 25.27 -6.61 3.62
N ILE A 77 24.72 -7.60 2.91
CA ILE A 77 23.88 -8.63 3.53
C ILE A 77 24.73 -9.64 4.32
N VAL A 78 25.80 -10.19 3.72
CA VAL A 78 26.62 -11.24 4.34
C VAL A 78 27.33 -10.76 5.61
N HIS A 79 27.68 -9.48 5.72
CA HIS A 79 28.35 -8.94 6.91
C HIS A 79 27.39 -8.30 7.93
N ASN A 80 26.08 -8.39 7.73
CA ASN A 80 25.09 -7.88 8.65
C ASN A 80 24.04 -8.96 8.97
N GLU A 81 24.23 -9.64 10.11
CA GLU A 81 23.35 -10.73 10.56
C GLU A 81 21.89 -10.31 10.63
N TYR A 82 21.62 -9.10 11.13
CA TYR A 82 20.27 -8.56 11.20
C TYR A 82 19.62 -8.44 9.81
N LEU A 83 20.35 -7.98 8.78
CA LEU A 83 19.84 -7.92 7.42
C LEU A 83 19.64 -9.30 6.78
N GLN A 84 20.46 -10.31 7.14
CA GLN A 84 20.24 -11.69 6.70
C GLN A 84 18.94 -12.23 7.26
N GLN A 85 18.73 -12.04 8.56
CA GLN A 85 17.52 -12.47 9.25
C GLN A 85 16.28 -11.78 8.67
N LEU A 86 16.36 -10.48 8.41
CA LEU A 86 15.32 -9.71 7.73
C LEU A 86 15.03 -10.27 6.33
N LEU A 87 16.06 -10.55 5.54
CA LEU A 87 15.89 -11.12 4.20
C LEU A 87 15.24 -12.52 4.26
N LEU A 88 15.65 -13.38 5.18
CA LEU A 88 15.05 -14.70 5.39
C LEU A 88 13.59 -14.61 5.86
N SER A 89 13.25 -13.58 6.62
CA SER A 89 11.89 -13.34 7.12
C SER A 89 10.89 -12.93 6.02
N THR A 90 11.37 -12.64 4.81
CA THR A 90 10.51 -12.42 3.63
C THR A 90 9.96 -13.71 3.02
N GLY A 91 10.39 -14.88 3.51
CA GLY A 91 9.88 -16.18 3.07
C GLY A 91 10.06 -16.42 1.57
N ASP A 92 9.02 -16.85 0.89
CA ASP A 92 9.01 -17.07 -0.57
C ASP A 92 8.42 -15.89 -1.35
N ALA A 93 8.30 -14.72 -0.72
CA ALA A 93 7.72 -13.54 -1.37
C ALA A 93 8.60 -13.04 -2.53
N LEU A 94 7.94 -12.49 -3.55
CA LEU A 94 8.59 -11.74 -4.63
C LEU A 94 9.07 -10.40 -4.07
N LEU A 95 10.38 -10.14 -4.12
CA LEU A 95 10.96 -8.87 -3.67
C LEU A 95 11.00 -7.89 -4.84
N ILE A 96 10.41 -6.72 -4.65
CA ILE A 96 10.32 -5.69 -5.68
C ILE A 96 10.80 -4.38 -5.08
N ASP A 97 11.82 -3.80 -5.71
CA ASP A 97 12.36 -2.50 -5.34
C ASP A 97 11.57 -1.41 -6.08
N CYS A 98 10.54 -0.86 -5.44
CA CYS A 98 9.69 0.18 -6.02
C CYS A 98 10.31 1.59 -5.99
N ALA A 99 11.57 1.72 -5.59
CA ALA A 99 12.20 3.03 -5.41
C ALA A 99 12.55 3.69 -6.75
N GLU A 100 12.63 5.03 -6.71
CA GLU A 100 13.21 5.78 -7.82
C GLU A 100 14.71 5.46 -7.95
N GLY A 101 15.12 5.08 -9.16
CA GLY A 101 16.50 4.72 -9.39
C GLY A 101 16.78 4.32 -10.83
N ASP A 102 17.91 3.62 -10.98
CA ASP A 102 18.35 3.00 -12.22
C ASP A 102 17.30 1.98 -12.67
N ARG A 103 16.79 2.15 -13.90
CA ARG A 103 15.70 1.33 -14.47
C ARG A 103 16.03 -0.15 -14.58
N MET A 104 17.32 -0.53 -14.56
CA MET A 104 17.71 -1.94 -14.54
C MET A 104 17.63 -2.53 -13.13
N TRP A 105 17.80 -1.71 -12.09
CA TRP A 105 17.90 -2.16 -10.70
C TRP A 105 16.59 -2.05 -9.92
N THR A 106 15.80 -1.02 -10.20
CA THR A 106 14.50 -0.81 -9.55
C THR A 106 13.35 -1.12 -10.51
N CYS A 107 12.17 -1.40 -9.95
CA CYS A 107 10.92 -1.50 -10.67
C CYS A 107 10.13 -0.21 -10.40
N ARG A 108 9.56 0.41 -11.43
CA ARG A 108 8.76 1.64 -11.24
C ARG A 108 7.29 1.37 -10.97
N SER A 109 6.93 0.11 -10.72
CA SER A 109 5.55 -0.30 -10.49
C SER A 109 5.18 -0.13 -9.02
N THR A 110 3.95 0.28 -8.77
CA THR A 110 3.41 0.34 -7.40
C THR A 110 2.93 -1.05 -6.97
N GLU A 111 2.89 -1.30 -5.66
CA GLU A 111 2.28 -2.52 -5.12
C GLU A 111 0.82 -2.68 -5.61
N VAL A 112 0.10 -1.56 -5.70
CA VAL A 112 -1.29 -1.54 -6.19
C VAL A 112 -1.40 -2.06 -7.61
N GLU A 113 -0.52 -1.60 -8.51
CA GLU A 113 -0.47 -2.05 -9.90
C GLU A 113 -0.17 -3.55 -9.99
N LEU A 114 0.86 -4.02 -9.28
CA LEU A 114 1.29 -5.42 -9.29
C LEU A 114 0.20 -6.36 -8.78
N GLN A 115 -0.47 -6.00 -7.70
CA GLN A 115 -1.59 -6.77 -7.17
C GLN A 115 -2.77 -6.82 -8.17
N ARG A 116 -3.04 -5.73 -8.90
CA ARG A 116 -4.07 -5.69 -9.97
C ARG A 116 -3.66 -6.54 -11.18
N LEU A 117 -2.39 -6.55 -11.55
CA LEU A 117 -1.88 -7.42 -12.62
C LEU A 117 -2.02 -8.88 -12.22
N LEU A 118 -1.71 -9.22 -10.97
CA LEU A 118 -1.84 -10.57 -10.43
C LEU A 118 -3.29 -11.06 -10.32
N THR A 119 -4.33 -10.23 -10.49
CA THR A 119 -5.71 -10.74 -10.60
C THR A 119 -6.02 -11.30 -11.99
N LYS A 120 -5.25 -10.92 -13.02
CA LYS A 120 -5.48 -11.39 -14.39
C LYS A 120 -5.18 -12.89 -14.51
N PRO A 121 -6.05 -13.71 -15.13
CA PRO A 121 -5.87 -15.16 -15.17
C PRO A 121 -4.54 -15.63 -15.77
N TYR A 122 -4.03 -14.90 -16.76
CA TYR A 122 -2.80 -15.23 -17.49
C TYR A 122 -1.51 -14.66 -16.86
N VAL A 123 -1.62 -13.92 -15.75
CA VAL A 123 -0.46 -13.32 -15.06
C VAL A 123 -0.17 -14.11 -13.80
N SER A 124 1.06 -14.63 -13.71
CA SER A 124 1.60 -15.32 -12.55
C SER A 124 2.82 -14.58 -12.00
N PRO A 125 3.27 -14.86 -10.76
CA PRO A 125 4.51 -14.32 -10.23
C PRO A 125 5.72 -14.63 -11.13
N GLU A 126 5.78 -15.83 -11.71
CA GLU A 126 6.83 -16.23 -12.66
C GLU A 126 6.81 -15.35 -13.90
N LYS A 127 5.62 -15.04 -14.43
CA LYS A 127 5.47 -14.13 -15.58
C LYS A 127 5.96 -12.72 -15.28
N ILE A 128 5.73 -12.23 -14.06
CA ILE A 128 6.24 -10.93 -13.61
C ILE A 128 7.77 -10.96 -13.53
N VAL A 129 8.35 -12.03 -12.96
CA VAL A 129 9.81 -12.22 -12.90
C VAL A 129 10.42 -12.30 -14.31
N GLU A 130 9.76 -12.97 -15.25
CA GLU A 130 10.16 -12.98 -16.66
C GLU A 130 10.18 -11.57 -17.23
N TRP A 131 9.14 -10.75 -17.01
CA TRP A 131 9.11 -9.37 -17.50
C TRP A 131 10.18 -8.48 -16.85
N MET A 132 10.49 -8.70 -15.58
CA MET A 132 11.56 -7.98 -14.88
C MET A 132 12.94 -8.34 -15.42
N SER A 133 13.14 -9.62 -15.76
CA SER A 133 14.43 -10.17 -16.19
C SER A 133 14.66 -10.11 -17.71
N ALA A 134 13.61 -9.90 -18.51
CA ALA A 134 13.68 -10.00 -19.97
C ALA A 134 14.28 -8.77 -20.66
N GLU A 135 14.86 -9.04 -21.83
CA GLU A 135 15.09 -8.03 -22.87
C GLU A 135 13.74 -7.47 -23.36
N THR A 136 13.73 -6.18 -23.71
CA THR A 136 12.54 -5.32 -23.92
C THR A 136 11.49 -5.86 -24.88
N GLU A 137 11.82 -6.81 -25.75
CA GLU A 137 10.96 -7.35 -26.80
C GLU A 137 9.90 -8.34 -26.29
N LYS A 138 10.11 -8.98 -25.13
CA LYS A 138 9.19 -9.99 -24.57
C LYS A 138 8.11 -9.39 -23.65
N ILE A 139 8.14 -8.08 -23.44
CA ILE A 139 7.25 -7.37 -22.51
C ILE A 139 6.16 -6.65 -23.31
N PRO A 140 4.86 -6.80 -22.97
CA PRO A 140 3.80 -6.00 -23.59
C PRO A 140 4.10 -4.50 -23.50
N LYS A 141 3.88 -3.74 -24.59
CA LYS A 141 4.20 -2.30 -24.65
C LYS A 141 3.71 -1.49 -23.43
N PRO A 142 2.47 -1.69 -22.91
CA PRO A 142 1.98 -0.95 -21.73
C PRO A 142 2.67 -1.34 -20.41
N LEU A 143 3.42 -2.44 -20.38
CA LEU A 143 4.08 -2.98 -19.18
C LEU A 143 5.60 -2.84 -19.24
N LYS A 144 6.14 -2.09 -20.22
CA LYS A 144 7.60 -1.93 -20.36
C LYS A 144 8.27 -1.29 -19.14
N HIS A 145 7.54 -0.52 -18.35
CA HIS A 145 8.04 0.07 -17.09
C HIS A 145 8.23 -0.96 -15.97
N LEU A 146 7.72 -2.19 -16.12
CA LEU A 146 7.97 -3.30 -15.19
C LEU A 146 9.37 -3.92 -15.37
N GLN A 147 10.05 -3.64 -16.49
CA GLN A 147 11.41 -4.11 -16.72
C GLN A 147 12.35 -3.58 -15.65
N GLY A 148 13.27 -4.42 -15.16
CA GLY A 148 14.24 -4.05 -14.13
C GLY A 148 14.15 -4.93 -12.89
N ASN A 149 14.27 -4.33 -11.70
CA ASN A 149 14.24 -5.02 -10.41
C ASN A 149 15.44 -5.96 -10.13
N LYS A 150 16.63 -5.72 -10.70
CA LYS A 150 17.83 -6.51 -10.34
C LYS A 150 18.12 -6.48 -8.83
N THR A 151 17.75 -5.42 -8.11
CA THR A 151 17.84 -5.39 -6.63
C THR A 151 17.04 -6.54 -6.01
N GLY A 152 15.75 -6.63 -6.33
CA GLY A 152 14.86 -7.65 -5.78
C GLY A 152 15.28 -9.05 -6.18
N LEU A 153 15.63 -9.28 -7.45
CA LEU A 153 16.11 -10.56 -7.96
C LEU A 153 17.38 -11.04 -7.24
N LEU A 154 18.37 -10.15 -7.08
CA LEU A 154 19.60 -10.46 -6.36
C LEU A 154 19.34 -10.80 -4.89
N LEU A 155 18.45 -10.05 -4.22
CA LEU A 155 18.09 -10.33 -2.83
C LEU A 155 17.38 -11.68 -2.69
N MET A 156 16.52 -12.07 -3.64
CA MET A 156 15.89 -13.40 -3.63
C MET A 156 16.91 -14.52 -3.86
N GLU A 157 17.88 -14.32 -4.75
CA GLU A 157 18.98 -15.28 -4.94
C GLU A 157 19.80 -15.44 -3.64
N LEU A 158 20.16 -14.31 -3.01
CA LEU A 158 20.89 -14.31 -1.73
C LEU A 158 20.08 -14.97 -0.62
N ARG A 159 18.77 -14.71 -0.57
CA ARG A 159 17.85 -15.38 0.37
C ARG A 159 17.89 -16.89 0.19
N GLY A 160 17.85 -17.39 -1.06
CA GLY A 160 17.96 -18.81 -1.36
C GLY A 160 19.27 -19.42 -0.85
N LYS A 161 20.40 -18.73 -1.06
CA LYS A 161 21.72 -19.15 -0.56
C LYS A 161 21.84 -19.10 0.97
N LEU A 162 21.19 -18.14 1.62
CA LEU A 162 21.21 -18.03 3.08
C LEU A 162 20.29 -19.04 3.75
N ALA A 163 19.15 -19.36 3.12
CA ALA A 163 18.17 -20.30 3.65
C ALA A 163 18.72 -21.73 3.72
N THR A 164 19.67 -22.09 2.85
CA THR A 164 20.39 -23.37 2.94
C THR A 164 21.40 -23.40 4.09
N ALA A 165 21.92 -22.24 4.51
CA ALA A 165 22.94 -22.11 5.54
C ALA A 165 22.38 -21.96 6.97
N THR A 166 21.15 -21.44 7.13
CA THR A 166 20.58 -21.09 8.44
C THR A 166 19.08 -21.42 8.53
N GLN A 167 18.67 -22.05 9.64
CA GLN A 167 17.26 -22.32 9.96
C GLN A 167 16.61 -21.26 10.86
N SER A 168 17.41 -20.44 11.55
CA SER A 168 16.90 -19.36 12.43
C SER A 168 16.37 -18.20 11.58
N ARG A 169 15.13 -17.77 11.85
CA ARG A 169 14.49 -16.59 11.23
C ARG A 169 13.95 -15.68 12.33
N ILE A 170 14.28 -14.39 12.29
CA ILE A 170 13.62 -13.38 13.16
C ILE A 170 12.20 -13.15 12.64
N PRO A 171 11.16 -13.18 13.50
CA PRO A 171 9.82 -12.78 13.11
C PRO A 171 9.75 -11.27 12.84
N LEU A 172 9.12 -10.88 11.73
CA LEU A 172 8.90 -9.48 11.34
C LEU A 172 7.91 -8.71 12.22
N ILE A 173 7.25 -9.37 13.18
CA ILE A 173 6.39 -8.78 14.22
C ILE A 173 6.47 -9.60 15.51
N SER A 174 6.29 -8.92 16.65
CA SER A 174 6.22 -9.55 17.97
C SER A 174 5.01 -10.50 18.04
N PRO A 175 5.20 -11.78 18.43
CA PRO A 175 4.09 -12.71 18.52
C PRO A 175 3.10 -12.24 19.60
N ILE A 176 1.79 -12.27 19.29
CA ILE A 176 0.76 -12.18 20.34
C ILE A 176 0.69 -13.53 21.03
N ASN A 177 0.57 -13.50 22.35
CA ASN A 177 0.22 -14.68 23.11
C ASN A 177 -1.26 -15.02 22.88
N THR A 178 -1.54 -15.87 21.89
CA THR A 178 -2.89 -16.33 21.57
C THR A 178 -3.36 -17.50 22.44
N SER A 179 -2.55 -17.99 23.39
CA SER A 179 -2.87 -19.21 24.16
C SER A 179 -4.20 -19.10 24.91
N ALA A 180 -4.44 -17.98 25.60
CA ALA A 180 -5.67 -17.73 26.34
C ALA A 180 -6.90 -17.56 25.43
N MET A 181 -6.71 -17.08 24.20
CA MET A 181 -7.78 -16.88 23.22
C MET A 181 -8.15 -18.19 22.52
N THR A 182 -7.14 -19.03 22.23
CA THR A 182 -7.31 -20.29 21.50
C THR A 182 -8.25 -21.27 22.21
N SER A 183 -8.25 -21.25 23.55
CA SER A 183 -9.11 -22.12 24.37
C SER A 183 -10.59 -21.70 24.38
N ILE A 184 -10.87 -20.41 24.22
CA ILE A 184 -12.24 -19.86 24.40
C ILE A 184 -12.95 -19.56 23.07
N ILE A 185 -12.20 -19.37 21.98
CA ILE A 185 -12.75 -18.91 20.70
C ILE A 185 -13.80 -19.90 20.14
N THR A 186 -14.94 -19.34 19.75
CA THR A 186 -16.03 -20.10 19.11
C THR A 186 -15.77 -20.31 17.62
N HIS A 187 -16.65 -21.06 16.96
CA HIS A 187 -16.65 -21.22 15.51
C HIS A 187 -17.11 -19.96 14.75
N ASN A 188 -17.65 -18.96 15.45
CA ASN A 188 -18.17 -17.76 14.84
C ASN A 188 -17.06 -16.77 14.45
N VAL A 189 -17.16 -16.21 13.25
CA VAL A 189 -16.24 -15.20 12.71
C VAL A 189 -17.02 -13.95 12.36
N ILE A 190 -16.69 -12.86 13.04
CA ILE A 190 -17.25 -11.53 12.83
C ILE A 190 -16.20 -10.70 12.08
N CYS A 191 -16.56 -10.30 10.87
CA CYS A 191 -15.74 -9.46 10.02
C CYS A 191 -16.12 -7.99 10.23
N PHE A 192 -15.13 -7.11 10.16
CA PHE A 192 -15.32 -5.67 10.20
C PHE A 192 -14.30 -4.96 9.31
N THR A 193 -14.56 -3.72 8.93
CA THR A 193 -13.73 -2.92 8.00
C THR A 193 -13.23 -1.64 8.66
N ALA A 194 -12.59 -0.75 7.89
CA ALA A 194 -12.03 0.49 8.42
C ALA A 194 -13.10 1.54 8.82
N GLU A 195 -14.35 1.38 8.35
CA GLU A 195 -15.50 2.18 8.78
C GLU A 195 -16.08 1.73 10.13
N SER A 196 -15.69 0.55 10.62
CA SER A 196 -16.21 0.01 11.87
C SER A 196 -15.90 0.94 13.05
N VAL A 197 -16.82 0.97 14.02
CA VAL A 197 -16.63 1.68 15.30
C VAL A 197 -15.46 1.15 16.13
N TRP A 198 -14.94 -0.04 15.80
CA TRP A 198 -13.78 -0.65 16.45
C TRP A 198 -12.46 -0.35 15.76
N HIS A 199 -12.49 0.34 14.60
CA HIS A 199 -11.28 0.71 13.89
C HIS A 199 -10.70 2.01 14.47
N PRO A 200 -9.37 2.19 14.57
CA PRO A 200 -8.76 3.44 15.04
C PRO A 200 -9.13 4.68 14.21
N LEU A 201 -9.63 4.48 13.00
CA LEU A 201 -10.07 5.54 12.10
C LEU A 201 -11.48 6.05 12.42
N TYR A 202 -12.24 5.35 13.26
CA TYR A 202 -13.56 5.81 13.67
C TYR A 202 -13.44 7.20 14.33
N PRO A 203 -14.15 8.22 13.84
CA PRO A 203 -13.98 9.61 14.26
C PRO A 203 -14.71 9.88 15.57
N ALA A 204 -14.28 9.23 16.65
CA ALA A 204 -14.80 9.43 18.00
C ALA A 204 -13.74 10.08 18.88
N GLU A 205 -14.10 11.21 19.47
CA GLU A 205 -13.17 11.98 20.30
C GLU A 205 -12.71 11.18 21.52
N ILE A 206 -11.42 11.27 21.83
CA ILE A 206 -10.84 10.63 23.01
C ILE A 206 -9.95 11.60 23.78
N ARG A 207 -9.93 11.45 25.10
CA ARG A 207 -9.09 12.22 26.02
C ARG A 207 -8.00 11.33 26.61
N PRO A 208 -6.69 11.59 26.37
CA PRO A 208 -5.62 10.75 26.93
C PRO A 208 -5.52 10.78 28.45
N ALA A 209 -5.73 11.96 29.02
CA ALA A 209 -5.64 12.22 30.44
C ALA A 209 -6.56 13.40 30.78
N PRO A 210 -7.07 13.51 32.02
CA PRO A 210 -8.05 14.53 32.40
C PRO A 210 -7.62 15.97 32.07
N ASP A 211 -6.32 16.24 32.16
CA ASP A 211 -5.65 17.52 31.92
C ASP A 211 -5.23 17.76 30.46
N GLN A 212 -5.36 16.76 29.59
CA GLN A 212 -5.00 16.86 28.18
C GLN A 212 -6.20 17.23 27.30
N PRO A 213 -5.95 17.92 26.16
CA PRO A 213 -7.01 18.26 25.22
C PRO A 213 -7.65 17.00 24.61
N LEU A 214 -8.91 17.14 24.19
CA LEU A 214 -9.58 16.14 23.38
C LEU A 214 -8.84 15.98 22.06
N MET A 215 -8.65 14.73 21.64
CA MET A 215 -8.18 14.40 20.31
C MET A 215 -9.36 13.94 19.44
N PRO A 216 -9.38 14.27 18.14
CA PRO A 216 -10.52 13.97 17.27
C PRO A 216 -10.79 12.47 17.10
N SER A 217 -9.77 11.62 17.21
CA SER A 217 -9.94 10.17 17.07
C SER A 217 -8.79 9.35 17.64
N PRO A 218 -8.95 8.01 17.78
CA PRO A 218 -7.87 7.11 18.17
C PRO A 218 -6.66 7.17 17.23
N ALA A 219 -6.87 7.43 15.93
CA ALA A 219 -5.80 7.63 14.95
C ALA A 219 -4.88 8.80 15.32
N HIS A 220 -5.44 9.91 15.81
CA HIS A 220 -4.66 11.09 16.23
C HIS A 220 -3.80 10.77 17.46
N PHE A 221 -4.32 9.96 18.39
CA PHE A 221 -3.51 9.47 19.52
C PHE A 221 -2.32 8.64 19.03
N VAL A 222 -2.57 7.69 18.12
CA VAL A 222 -1.50 6.86 17.56
C VAL A 222 -0.47 7.71 16.84
N ALA A 223 -0.90 8.69 16.04
CA ALA A 223 -0.02 9.64 15.36
C ALA A 223 0.82 10.45 16.36
N GLN A 224 0.21 10.92 17.46
CA GLN A 224 0.94 11.62 18.51
C GLN A 224 2.02 10.74 19.17
N GLN A 225 1.72 9.46 19.43
CA GLN A 225 2.71 8.51 19.94
C GLN A 225 3.81 8.24 18.92
N ALA A 226 3.46 8.13 17.63
CA ALA A 226 4.41 7.92 16.54
C ALA A 226 5.39 9.09 16.41
N VAL A 227 4.87 10.32 16.38
CA VAL A 227 5.66 11.56 16.31
C VAL A 227 6.69 11.61 17.44
N ARG A 228 6.24 11.34 18.68
CA ARG A 228 7.12 11.33 19.87
C ARG A 228 8.18 10.24 19.78
N TYR A 229 7.79 9.02 19.40
CA TYR A 229 8.68 7.88 19.38
C TYR A 229 9.72 7.95 18.27
N LEU A 230 9.29 8.35 17.07
CA LEU A 230 10.15 8.46 15.88
C LEU A 230 10.97 9.76 15.86
N GLY A 231 10.69 10.70 16.77
CA GLY A 231 11.41 11.97 16.88
C GLY A 231 11.16 12.87 15.68
N MET A 232 9.91 12.98 15.24
CA MET A 232 9.54 13.87 14.14
C MET A 232 9.71 15.33 14.55
N ASN A 233 10.09 16.18 13.59
CA ASN A 233 10.27 17.61 13.87
C ASN A 233 8.89 18.31 14.03
N LYS A 234 8.91 19.59 14.41
CA LYS A 234 7.68 20.35 14.63
C LYS A 234 6.84 20.50 13.35
N GLU A 235 7.48 20.80 12.22
CA GLU A 235 6.80 20.97 10.92
C GLU A 235 6.04 19.71 10.51
N ASP A 236 6.66 18.54 10.66
CA ASP A 236 6.04 17.24 10.34
C ASP A 236 4.92 16.90 11.31
N THR A 237 5.11 17.23 12.59
CA THR A 237 4.09 17.05 13.62
C THR A 237 2.85 17.88 13.32
N ASP A 238 3.05 19.16 13.00
CA ASP A 238 1.98 20.09 12.68
C ASP A 238 1.27 19.66 11.38
N TYR A 239 2.01 19.18 10.38
CA TYR A 239 1.43 18.63 9.15
C TYR A 239 0.50 17.44 9.41
N ILE A 240 0.96 16.45 10.19
CA ILE A 240 0.20 15.23 10.50
C ILE A 240 -1.03 15.53 11.37
N LEU A 241 -0.88 16.39 12.39
CA LEU A 241 -1.91 16.61 13.41
C LEU A 241 -2.83 17.83 13.14
N SER A 242 -2.59 18.59 12.06
CA SER A 242 -3.42 19.76 11.70
C SER A 242 -4.81 19.43 11.16
N THR A 243 -5.03 18.19 10.73
CA THR A 243 -6.33 17.73 10.20
C THR A 243 -7.18 17.16 11.34
N ASN A 244 -8.51 17.29 11.22
CA ASN A 244 -9.46 16.59 12.09
C ASN A 244 -9.91 15.24 11.50
N SER A 245 -9.56 14.95 10.24
CA SER A 245 -9.94 13.71 9.57
C SER A 245 -9.01 12.58 9.99
N SER A 246 -9.56 11.52 10.58
CA SER A 246 -8.81 10.31 10.96
C SER A 246 -8.08 9.67 9.79
N LEU A 247 -8.76 9.57 8.63
CA LEU A 247 -8.19 8.98 7.41
C LEU A 247 -6.98 9.76 6.93
N GLU A 248 -7.12 11.08 6.84
CA GLU A 248 -6.06 11.97 6.40
C GLU A 248 -4.89 11.97 7.40
N CYS A 249 -5.17 12.00 8.72
CA CYS A 249 -4.15 11.91 9.75
C CYS A 249 -3.33 10.61 9.63
N TRP A 250 -4.03 9.49 9.39
CA TRP A 250 -3.39 8.19 9.19
C TRP A 250 -2.54 8.15 7.93
N TYR A 251 -3.06 8.64 6.81
CA TYR A 251 -2.33 8.75 5.54
C TYR A 251 -1.05 9.59 5.71
N ARG A 252 -1.17 10.82 6.21
CA ARG A 252 -0.02 11.73 6.43
C ARG A 252 1.04 11.14 7.35
N LEU A 253 0.63 10.41 8.38
CA LEU A 253 1.56 9.72 9.26
C LEU A 253 2.41 8.72 8.48
N HIS A 254 1.79 7.88 7.66
CA HIS A 254 2.50 6.84 6.90
C HIS A 254 3.39 7.47 5.82
N GLU A 255 2.88 8.47 5.09
CA GLU A 255 3.64 9.26 4.11
C GLU A 255 4.91 9.87 4.74
N MET A 256 4.81 10.44 5.94
CA MET A 256 5.96 11.04 6.62
C MET A 256 6.97 10.02 7.15
N ILE A 257 6.54 8.82 7.50
CA ILE A 257 7.44 7.73 7.88
C ILE A 257 8.21 7.25 6.63
N GLU A 258 7.51 6.98 5.54
CA GLU A 258 8.12 6.47 4.30
C GLU A 258 9.07 7.48 3.64
N SER A 259 8.65 8.75 3.52
CA SER A 259 9.42 9.75 2.77
C SER A 259 10.71 10.19 3.46
N LYS A 260 10.71 10.29 4.79
CA LYS A 260 11.82 10.92 5.52
C LYS A 260 12.77 9.93 6.16
N GLY A 261 12.30 8.74 6.55
CA GLY A 261 13.13 7.75 7.23
C GLY A 261 13.62 8.23 8.60
N ARG A 262 13.33 7.51 9.67
CA ARG A 262 13.68 7.86 11.08
C ARG A 262 14.66 6.89 11.71
N GLY A 263 15.30 6.07 10.86
CA GLY A 263 16.32 5.09 11.23
C GLY A 263 15.73 3.69 11.35
N LEU A 264 16.42 2.72 10.74
CA LEU A 264 15.95 1.34 10.58
C LEU A 264 15.50 0.68 11.89
N GLU A 265 16.30 0.81 12.96
CA GLU A 265 16.00 0.18 14.25
C GLU A 265 14.77 0.79 14.94
N ARG A 266 14.62 2.13 14.86
CA ARG A 266 13.48 2.84 15.45
C ARG A 266 12.20 2.52 14.69
N GLU A 267 12.24 2.60 13.37
CA GLU A 267 11.08 2.27 12.53
C GLU A 267 10.69 0.81 12.67
N GLN A 268 11.66 -0.10 12.69
CA GLN A 268 11.36 -1.50 12.93
C GLN A 268 10.65 -1.68 14.29
N SER A 269 11.20 -1.14 15.37
CA SER A 269 10.58 -1.23 16.70
C SER A 269 9.18 -0.60 16.74
N TRP A 270 8.97 0.48 15.98
CA TRP A 270 7.65 1.07 15.78
C TRP A 270 6.67 0.06 15.18
N TRP A 271 6.99 -0.53 14.03
CA TRP A 271 6.11 -1.49 13.34
C TRP A 271 5.90 -2.80 14.13
N MET A 272 6.96 -3.29 14.80
CA MET A 272 6.98 -4.56 15.56
C MET A 272 6.11 -4.56 16.81
N GLU A 273 6.15 -3.46 17.57
CA GLU A 273 5.66 -3.44 18.96
C GLU A 273 4.96 -2.12 19.29
N LYS A 274 5.63 -0.97 19.10
CA LYS A 274 5.13 0.31 19.64
C LYS A 274 3.85 0.78 18.96
N ARG A 275 3.70 0.56 17.65
CA ARG A 275 2.45 0.82 16.91
C ARG A 275 1.29 0.02 17.49
N GLN A 276 1.50 -1.27 17.74
CA GLN A 276 0.46 -2.17 18.23
C GLN A 276 0.02 -1.80 19.64
N LYS A 277 0.98 -1.41 20.48
CA LYS A 277 0.70 -0.85 21.80
C LYS A 277 -0.09 0.45 21.70
N ALA A 278 0.34 1.40 20.86
CA ALA A 278 -0.35 2.68 20.69
C ALA A 278 -1.80 2.50 20.19
N ILE A 279 -2.04 1.55 19.29
CA ILE A 279 -3.39 1.18 18.83
C ILE A 279 -4.21 0.57 19.97
N LYS A 280 -3.64 -0.37 20.73
CA LYS A 280 -4.35 -0.95 21.89
C LYS A 280 -4.71 0.12 22.92
N ASP A 281 -3.76 0.98 23.27
CA ASP A 281 -3.95 2.05 24.26
C ASP A 281 -5.03 3.06 23.79
N SER A 282 -5.02 3.43 22.50
CA SER A 282 -6.02 4.37 21.96
C SER A 282 -7.44 3.77 21.89
N LEU A 283 -7.56 2.50 21.52
CA LEU A 283 -8.83 1.78 21.52
C LEU A 283 -9.32 1.51 22.95
N GLN A 284 -8.44 1.26 23.90
CA GLN A 284 -8.82 1.16 25.30
C GLN A 284 -9.43 2.46 25.81
N LEU A 285 -8.80 3.61 25.52
CA LEU A 285 -9.34 4.94 25.86
C LEU A 285 -10.70 5.18 25.20
N LEU A 286 -10.85 4.82 23.92
CA LEU A 286 -12.12 4.91 23.21
C LEU A 286 -13.22 4.12 23.93
N LEU A 287 -12.97 2.85 24.25
CA LEU A 287 -13.97 1.97 24.85
C LEU A 287 -14.30 2.38 26.30
N GLU A 288 -13.33 2.90 27.06
CA GLU A 288 -13.56 3.43 28.41
C GLU A 288 -14.42 4.70 28.40
N GLN A 289 -14.26 5.55 27.38
CA GLN A 289 -14.95 6.85 27.29
C GLN A 289 -16.29 6.77 26.57
N HIS A 290 -16.51 5.72 25.77
CA HIS A 290 -17.73 5.51 24.99
C HIS A 290 -18.38 4.16 25.34
N PRO A 291 -19.15 4.08 26.45
CA PRO A 291 -19.78 2.84 26.92
C PRO A 291 -20.63 2.09 25.87
N PRO A 292 -21.37 2.74 24.96
CA PRO A 292 -22.09 2.04 23.89
C PRO A 292 -21.16 1.27 22.93
N LEU A 293 -19.98 1.80 22.64
CA LEU A 293 -19.00 1.13 21.77
C LEU A 293 -18.38 -0.09 22.48
N LEU A 294 -18.13 0.06 23.78
CA LEU A 294 -17.70 -1.06 24.62
C LEU A 294 -18.75 -2.16 24.70
N ARG A 295 -20.03 -1.79 24.83
CA ARG A 295 -21.14 -2.75 24.78
C ARG A 295 -21.11 -3.56 23.48
N ALA A 296 -21.03 -2.88 22.34
CA ALA A 296 -20.97 -3.51 21.04
C ALA A 296 -19.79 -4.51 20.93
N LEU A 297 -18.62 -4.17 21.47
CA LEU A 297 -17.48 -5.09 21.50
C LEU A 297 -17.74 -6.30 22.40
N ILE A 298 -18.29 -6.10 23.60
CA ILE A 298 -18.54 -7.21 24.54
C ILE A 298 -19.62 -8.17 24.00
N ASP A 299 -20.65 -7.64 23.32
CA ASP A 299 -21.72 -8.46 22.71
C ASP A 299 -21.22 -9.42 21.63
N THR A 300 -20.01 -9.21 21.09
CA THR A 300 -19.38 -10.18 20.17
C THR A 300 -19.01 -11.52 20.84
N GLY A 301 -19.08 -11.59 22.17
CA GLY A 301 -18.86 -12.81 22.95
C GLY A 301 -17.47 -13.39 22.72
N ASP A 302 -17.37 -14.71 22.54
CA ASP A 302 -16.09 -15.39 22.23
C ASP A 302 -15.87 -15.59 20.71
N SER A 303 -16.51 -14.75 19.87
CA SER A 303 -16.32 -14.80 18.42
C SER A 303 -14.91 -14.32 18.02
N MET A 304 -14.40 -14.86 16.91
CA MET A 304 -13.20 -14.34 16.26
C MET A 304 -13.51 -13.02 15.57
N LEU A 305 -12.73 -11.98 15.85
CA LEU A 305 -12.86 -10.68 15.17
C LEU A 305 -11.83 -10.59 14.06
N VAL A 306 -12.26 -10.23 12.85
CA VAL A 306 -11.39 -10.18 11.66
C VAL A 306 -11.51 -8.86 10.93
N TYR A 307 -10.42 -8.10 10.89
CA TYR A 307 -10.31 -6.86 10.11
C TYR A 307 -10.10 -7.21 8.63
N CYS A 308 -11.16 -7.05 7.86
CA CYS A 308 -11.18 -7.26 6.41
C CYS A 308 -10.79 -5.97 5.71
N SER A 309 -9.60 -5.99 5.10
CA SER A 309 -9.08 -4.93 4.27
C SER A 309 -8.04 -5.50 3.33
N ARG A 310 -7.78 -4.78 2.25
CA ARG A 310 -6.79 -5.10 1.23
C ARG A 310 -5.43 -5.35 1.85
N PHE A 311 -4.73 -6.35 1.31
CA PHE A 311 -3.35 -6.59 1.70
C PHE A 311 -2.48 -5.45 1.17
N SER A 312 -1.67 -4.86 2.05
CA SER A 312 -0.57 -3.95 1.68
C SER A 312 0.64 -4.33 2.49
N SER A 313 1.84 -4.17 1.97
CA SER A 313 3.06 -4.57 2.70
C SER A 313 3.22 -3.84 4.04
N ILE A 314 2.72 -2.60 4.11
CA ILE A 314 2.79 -1.74 5.31
C ILE A 314 1.76 -2.15 6.37
N GLU A 315 0.58 -2.61 5.96
CA GLU A 315 -0.49 -3.04 6.87
C GLU A 315 -0.72 -4.56 6.88
N ALA A 316 0.21 -5.33 6.32
CA ALA A 316 0.13 -6.78 6.17
C ALA A 316 -0.18 -7.49 7.49
N GLU A 317 0.21 -6.89 8.60
CA GLU A 317 -0.02 -7.45 9.93
C GLU A 317 -1.28 -6.92 10.60
N LEU A 318 -1.77 -5.74 10.23
CA LEU A 318 -2.95 -5.13 10.84
C LEU A 318 -4.23 -5.81 10.36
N SER A 319 -4.36 -6.02 9.04
CA SER A 319 -5.54 -6.61 8.39
C SER A 319 -5.35 -8.10 8.07
N ILE A 320 -6.41 -8.77 7.60
CA ILE A 320 -6.37 -10.15 7.10
C ILE A 320 -5.94 -10.25 5.62
N GLY A 321 -5.95 -9.13 4.88
CA GLY A 321 -5.59 -9.11 3.45
C GLY A 321 -6.69 -9.55 2.47
N MET A 322 -7.91 -9.80 2.95
CA MET A 322 -9.05 -10.28 2.16
C MET A 322 -10.30 -9.45 2.42
N ARG A 323 -11.18 -9.41 1.42
CA ARG A 323 -12.58 -9.01 1.58
C ARG A 323 -13.31 -10.03 2.44
N GLU A 324 -14.38 -9.62 3.12
CA GLU A 324 -15.18 -10.56 3.92
C GLU A 324 -15.66 -11.76 3.10
N ASN A 325 -16.23 -11.50 1.91
CA ASN A 325 -16.73 -12.54 1.02
C ASN A 325 -15.62 -13.52 0.56
N ASP A 326 -14.41 -13.00 0.30
CA ASP A 326 -13.29 -13.84 -0.13
C ASP A 326 -12.77 -14.69 1.03
N LEU A 327 -12.65 -14.11 2.23
CA LEU A 327 -12.24 -14.83 3.43
C LEU A 327 -13.18 -15.98 3.74
N ARG A 328 -14.49 -15.74 3.76
CA ARG A 328 -15.49 -16.78 4.05
C ARG A 328 -15.44 -17.91 3.02
N SER A 329 -15.33 -17.57 1.74
CA SER A 329 -15.22 -18.54 0.65
C SER A 329 -13.92 -19.34 0.74
N TRP A 330 -12.81 -18.70 1.10
CA TRP A 330 -11.51 -19.35 1.26
C TRP A 330 -11.50 -20.30 2.45
N MET A 331 -12.02 -19.86 3.61
CA MET A 331 -12.14 -20.71 4.79
C MET A 331 -13.00 -21.93 4.50
N TRP A 332 -14.09 -21.78 3.75
CA TRP A 332 -14.93 -22.89 3.34
C TRP A 332 -14.21 -23.84 2.37
N ALA A 333 -13.56 -23.30 1.33
CA ALA A 333 -12.88 -24.11 0.31
C ALA A 333 -11.65 -24.87 0.83
N VAL A 334 -10.96 -24.33 1.85
CA VAL A 334 -9.76 -24.94 2.47
C VAL A 334 -10.11 -25.64 3.80
N GLU A 335 -11.37 -25.60 4.22
CA GLU A 335 -11.85 -26.16 5.50
C GLU A 335 -11.10 -25.62 6.73
N VAL A 336 -10.80 -24.32 6.72
CA VAL A 336 -10.12 -23.62 7.83
C VAL A 336 -11.15 -23.21 8.88
N SER A 337 -11.02 -23.78 10.08
CA SER A 337 -11.77 -23.36 11.27
C SER A 337 -11.26 -22.02 11.85
N SER A 338 -12.07 -21.37 12.69
CA SER A 338 -11.67 -20.14 13.40
C SER A 338 -10.41 -20.32 14.26
N LYS A 339 -10.23 -21.49 14.89
CA LYS A 339 -9.02 -21.82 15.66
C LYS A 339 -7.77 -21.90 14.78
N GLN A 340 -7.89 -22.55 13.63
CA GLN A 340 -6.79 -22.63 12.65
C GLN A 340 -6.51 -21.25 12.04
N LEU A 341 -7.53 -20.45 11.78
CA LEU A 341 -7.35 -19.07 11.31
C LEU A 341 -6.60 -18.23 12.34
N LEU A 342 -6.96 -18.32 13.63
CA LEU A 342 -6.25 -17.66 14.73
C LEU A 342 -4.78 -18.08 14.78
N GLU A 343 -4.50 -19.39 14.65
CA GLU A 343 -3.15 -19.91 14.62
C GLU A 343 -2.36 -19.32 13.44
N LEU A 344 -2.93 -19.33 12.22
CA LEU A 344 -2.29 -18.73 11.04
C LEU A 344 -2.00 -17.25 11.24
N CYS A 345 -2.95 -16.47 11.78
CA CYS A 345 -2.77 -15.05 12.09
C CYS A 345 -1.62 -14.81 13.08
N SER A 346 -1.34 -15.76 13.99
CA SER A 346 -0.25 -15.64 14.96
C SER A 346 1.14 -16.01 14.42
N ARG A 347 1.23 -16.70 13.28
CA ARG A 347 2.51 -17.09 12.68
C ARG A 347 3.21 -15.88 12.04
N PRO A 348 4.54 -15.84 11.97
CA PRO A 348 5.23 -14.78 11.21
C PRO A 348 4.82 -14.82 9.72
N MET A 349 4.83 -13.67 9.04
CA MET A 349 4.40 -13.53 7.64
C MET A 349 4.99 -14.59 6.68
N ALA A 350 6.29 -14.92 6.81
CA ALA A 350 6.95 -15.96 6.01
C ALA A 350 6.35 -17.37 6.13
N PHE A 351 5.56 -17.63 7.16
CA PHE A 351 4.95 -18.94 7.46
C PHE A 351 3.42 -18.92 7.33
N ARG A 352 2.87 -17.83 6.80
CA ARG A 352 1.46 -17.71 6.42
C ARG A 352 1.30 -18.00 4.93
N PRO A 353 0.12 -18.44 4.47
CA PRO A 353 -0.26 -18.37 3.07
C PRO A 353 0.01 -16.97 2.49
N ALA A 354 0.44 -16.90 1.23
CA ALA A 354 0.72 -15.63 0.57
C ALA A 354 -0.52 -14.72 0.57
N PHE A 355 -0.31 -13.42 0.80
CA PHE A 355 -1.36 -12.40 0.98
C PHE A 355 -2.30 -12.61 2.18
N LEU A 356 -2.04 -13.59 3.06
CA LEU A 356 -2.74 -13.70 4.34
C LEU A 356 -2.08 -12.80 5.38
N GLY A 357 -2.83 -11.81 5.83
CA GLY A 357 -2.38 -10.88 6.85
C GLY A 357 -2.46 -11.42 8.29
N GLY A 358 -1.94 -10.64 9.23
CA GLY A 358 -1.84 -11.02 10.64
C GLY A 358 -3.10 -10.76 11.46
N ASN A 359 -4.06 -9.99 10.94
CA ASN A 359 -5.29 -9.61 11.64
C ASN A 359 -5.04 -9.06 13.06
N ARG A 360 -3.95 -8.32 13.25
CA ARG A 360 -3.50 -7.83 14.56
C ARG A 360 -4.55 -6.95 15.23
N LEU A 361 -5.30 -6.17 14.46
CA LEU A 361 -6.36 -5.32 15.00
C LEU A 361 -7.49 -6.15 15.64
N GLY A 362 -7.94 -7.21 14.95
CA GLY A 362 -8.95 -8.13 15.50
C GLY A 362 -8.47 -8.79 16.79
N LEU A 363 -7.20 -9.19 16.86
CA LEU A 363 -6.61 -9.78 18.07
C LEU A 363 -6.53 -8.79 19.24
N ILE A 364 -6.13 -7.54 18.98
CA ILE A 364 -6.11 -6.46 19.99
C ILE A 364 -7.51 -6.26 20.58
N LEU A 365 -8.55 -6.20 19.74
CA LEU A 365 -9.92 -6.02 20.18
C LEU A 365 -10.42 -7.20 21.04
N MET A 366 -10.07 -8.43 20.66
CA MET A 366 -10.40 -9.62 21.47
C MET A 366 -9.69 -9.62 22.82
N GLU A 367 -8.45 -9.13 22.88
CA GLU A 367 -7.69 -8.95 24.12
C GLU A 367 -8.35 -7.90 25.02
N LEU A 368 -8.67 -6.73 24.47
CA LEU A 368 -9.40 -5.66 25.19
C LEU A 368 -10.75 -6.15 25.71
N ARG A 369 -11.53 -6.82 24.87
CA ARG A 369 -12.81 -7.45 25.26
C ARG A 369 -12.64 -8.34 26.49
N ARG A 370 -11.61 -9.19 26.50
CA ARG A 370 -11.31 -10.08 27.63
C ARG A 370 -10.87 -9.29 28.87
N GLU A 371 -10.05 -8.25 28.71
CA GLU A 371 -9.62 -7.41 29.83
C GLU A 371 -10.79 -6.71 30.52
N PHE A 372 -11.74 -6.16 29.75
CA PHE A 372 -12.95 -5.53 30.33
C PHE A 372 -13.85 -6.53 31.06
N LEU A 373 -14.07 -7.72 30.47
CA LEU A 373 -14.81 -8.79 31.13
C LEU A 373 -14.16 -9.21 32.45
N LEU A 374 -12.83 -9.33 32.49
CA LEU A 374 -12.08 -9.66 33.71
C LEU A 374 -12.12 -8.53 34.76
N ARG A 375 -12.31 -7.27 34.35
CA ARG A 375 -12.56 -6.14 35.25
C ARG A 375 -14.01 -6.10 35.78
N GLY A 376 -14.86 -7.05 35.38
CA GLY A 376 -16.26 -7.15 35.83
C GLY A 376 -17.23 -6.26 35.05
N VAL A 377 -16.85 -5.80 33.85
CA VAL A 377 -17.77 -5.08 32.96
C VAL A 377 -18.66 -6.08 32.26
N PHE A 378 -19.98 -5.99 32.49
CA PHE A 378 -20.95 -6.88 31.88
C PHE A 378 -21.82 -6.14 30.87
N PRO A 379 -22.21 -6.77 29.76
CA PRO A 379 -22.99 -6.12 28.72
C PRO A 379 -24.25 -5.46 29.30
N GLN A 380 -24.98 -6.15 30.19
CA GLN A 380 -26.25 -5.65 30.76
C GLN A 380 -26.12 -4.34 31.55
N SER A 381 -24.91 -3.96 31.97
CA SER A 381 -24.64 -2.70 32.68
C SER A 381 -24.34 -1.52 31.77
N LEU A 382 -24.18 -1.75 30.47
CA LEU A 382 -23.80 -0.73 29.50
C LEU A 382 -24.99 -0.37 28.59
N PRO A 383 -25.08 0.91 28.17
CA PRO A 383 -26.09 1.35 27.22
C PRO A 383 -25.92 0.65 25.86
N GLU A 384 -27.05 0.40 25.19
CA GLU A 384 -27.04 -0.12 23.83
C GLU A 384 -26.59 0.95 22.84
N LEU A 385 -25.93 0.54 21.77
CA LEU A 385 -25.54 1.40 20.66
C LEU A 385 -26.70 1.44 19.65
N PRO A 386 -27.33 2.60 19.39
CA PRO A 386 -28.48 2.70 18.49
C PRO A 386 -28.05 2.70 17.01
N LEU A 387 -27.17 1.78 16.63
CA LEU A 387 -26.70 1.58 15.26
C LEU A 387 -27.01 0.15 14.81
N SER A 388 -27.27 -0.02 13.51
CA SER A 388 -27.41 -1.36 12.94
C SER A 388 -26.08 -2.12 12.99
N ASN A 389 -26.13 -3.44 13.05
CA ASN A 389 -24.92 -4.27 13.02
C ASN A 389 -24.06 -4.01 11.77
N GLU A 390 -24.71 -3.75 10.63
CA GLU A 390 -24.02 -3.40 9.39
C GLU A 390 -23.21 -2.10 9.52
N ALA A 391 -23.80 -1.08 10.16
CA ALA A 391 -23.12 0.20 10.42
C ALA A 391 -21.99 0.05 11.46
N VAL A 392 -22.18 -0.79 12.48
CA VAL A 392 -21.16 -1.05 13.51
C VAL A 392 -19.93 -1.74 12.92
N LEU A 393 -20.14 -2.70 12.02
CA LEU A 393 -19.09 -3.52 11.42
C LEU A 393 -18.48 -2.89 10.15
N GLY A 394 -19.22 -2.01 9.46
CA GLY A 394 -18.85 -1.54 8.13
C GLY A 394 -18.86 -2.67 7.10
N THR A 395 -19.83 -3.59 7.18
CA THR A 395 -19.95 -4.73 6.26
C THR A 395 -20.06 -4.27 4.81
N ASP A 396 -19.39 -4.99 3.90
CA ASP A 396 -19.34 -4.68 2.47
C ASP A 396 -18.80 -3.27 2.11
N SER A 397 -18.13 -2.58 3.05
CA SER A 397 -17.61 -1.23 2.85
C SER A 397 -16.63 -1.12 1.67
N PRO A 398 -16.63 0.01 0.92
CA PRO A 398 -15.57 0.34 -0.04
C PRO A 398 -14.21 0.53 0.64
N THR A 399 -14.16 0.77 1.95
CA THR A 399 -12.90 0.90 2.69
C THR A 399 -12.11 -0.41 2.81
N GLU A 400 -12.70 -1.56 2.44
CA GLU A 400 -11.91 -2.77 2.22
C GLU A 400 -10.83 -2.59 1.14
N ASN A 401 -11.01 -1.63 0.22
CA ASN A 401 -10.04 -1.28 -0.81
C ASN A 401 -9.00 -0.25 -0.36
N MET A 402 -9.13 0.30 0.85
CA MET A 402 -8.25 1.37 1.35
C MET A 402 -6.79 0.93 1.34
N VAL A 403 -5.92 1.80 0.85
CA VAL A 403 -4.46 1.64 0.88
C VAL A 403 -3.90 2.83 1.64
N VAL A 404 -3.12 2.61 2.70
CA VAL A 404 -2.65 3.69 3.58
C VAL A 404 -1.65 4.65 2.94
N THR A 405 -1.07 4.26 1.81
CA THR A 405 -0.14 5.10 1.02
C THR A 405 -0.85 5.96 -0.01
N GLU A 406 -2.18 5.89 -0.10
CA GLU A 406 -2.96 6.66 -1.06
C GLU A 406 -4.13 7.34 -0.32
N PRO A 407 -4.47 8.59 -0.66
CA PRO A 407 -5.63 9.24 -0.08
C PRO A 407 -6.90 8.48 -0.46
N PHE A 408 -7.72 8.13 0.53
CA PHE A 408 -8.98 7.43 0.29
C PHE A 408 -10.08 8.42 -0.06
N ASP A 409 -10.63 8.29 -1.27
CA ASP A 409 -11.83 9.01 -1.71
C ASP A 409 -12.97 8.01 -1.98
N VAL A 410 -14.02 8.09 -1.17
CA VAL A 410 -15.22 7.25 -1.26
C VAL A 410 -15.95 7.38 -2.61
N LEU A 411 -15.68 8.45 -3.37
CA LEU A 411 -16.25 8.70 -4.69
C LEU A 411 -15.43 8.09 -5.82
N LEU A 412 -14.26 7.51 -5.54
CA LEU A 412 -13.46 6.81 -6.56
C LEU A 412 -14.15 5.48 -6.90
N PRO A 413 -14.59 5.27 -8.15
CA PRO A 413 -15.24 4.02 -8.56
C PRO A 413 -14.37 2.78 -8.34
N ASP A 414 -13.05 2.96 -8.40
CA ASP A 414 -12.06 1.92 -8.11
C ASP A 414 -12.26 1.31 -6.71
N ASN A 415 -12.71 2.08 -5.70
CA ASN A 415 -12.93 1.56 -4.35
C ASN A 415 -14.09 0.55 -4.24
N TYR A 416 -14.94 0.44 -5.27
CA TYR A 416 -16.02 -0.56 -5.34
C TYR A 416 -15.73 -1.68 -6.32
N THR A 417 -14.91 -1.39 -7.34
CA THR A 417 -14.69 -2.28 -8.48
C THR A 417 -13.31 -2.93 -8.49
N ALA A 418 -12.36 -2.40 -7.71
CA ALA A 418 -11.02 -2.97 -7.63
C ALA A 418 -11.06 -4.39 -7.05
N THR A 419 -10.27 -5.23 -7.70
CA THR A 419 -9.94 -6.58 -7.26
C THR A 419 -8.45 -6.64 -7.02
N TRP A 420 -8.03 -7.40 -6.01
CA TRP A 420 -6.64 -7.62 -5.69
C TRP A 420 -6.38 -9.09 -5.42
N ILE A 421 -5.14 -9.50 -5.67
CA ILE A 421 -4.71 -10.87 -5.40
C ILE A 421 -4.78 -11.15 -3.89
N ASN A 422 -5.28 -12.34 -3.53
CA ASN A 422 -5.43 -12.79 -2.16
C ASN A 422 -5.42 -14.34 -2.11
N PRO A 423 -5.44 -14.99 -0.92
CA PRO A 423 -5.41 -16.44 -0.82
C PRO A 423 -6.49 -17.17 -1.62
N LEU A 424 -7.72 -16.64 -1.69
CA LEU A 424 -8.79 -17.24 -2.50
C LEU A 424 -8.46 -17.18 -3.99
N PHE A 425 -7.97 -16.03 -4.47
CA PHE A 425 -7.57 -15.85 -5.86
C PHE A 425 -6.45 -16.82 -6.25
N LEU A 426 -5.47 -17.03 -5.36
CA LEU A 426 -4.39 -17.99 -5.58
C LEU A 426 -4.91 -19.44 -5.62
N LEU A 427 -5.85 -19.79 -4.74
CA LEU A 427 -6.52 -21.09 -4.76
C LEU A 427 -7.30 -21.27 -6.07
N ALA A 428 -8.05 -20.27 -6.50
CA ALA A 428 -8.84 -20.28 -7.72
C ALA A 428 -7.97 -20.49 -8.97
N LYS A 429 -6.82 -19.82 -9.03
CA LYS A 429 -5.85 -19.96 -10.11
C LYS A 429 -5.15 -21.33 -10.13
N SER A 430 -4.65 -21.78 -8.97
CA SER A 430 -3.94 -23.06 -8.86
C SER A 430 -4.84 -24.27 -9.14
N SER A 431 -6.11 -24.19 -8.75
CA SER A 431 -7.12 -25.23 -9.03
C SER A 431 -7.78 -25.09 -10.41
N ASN A 432 -7.53 -24.00 -11.14
CA ASN A 432 -8.23 -23.62 -12.37
C ASN A 432 -9.76 -23.73 -12.25
N ASN A 433 -10.31 -23.37 -11.09
CA ASN A 433 -11.73 -23.52 -10.79
C ASN A 433 -12.52 -22.28 -11.24
N PRO A 434 -13.39 -22.37 -12.27
CA PRO A 434 -14.10 -21.22 -12.81
C PRO A 434 -15.10 -20.60 -11.82
N GLU A 435 -15.67 -21.39 -10.91
CA GLU A 435 -16.58 -20.90 -9.88
C GLU A 435 -15.85 -20.01 -8.87
N LEU A 436 -14.69 -20.48 -8.38
CA LEU A 436 -13.86 -19.69 -7.47
C LEU A 436 -13.33 -18.42 -8.15
N ILE A 437 -12.94 -18.50 -9.42
CA ILE A 437 -12.54 -17.31 -10.20
C ILE A 437 -13.71 -16.33 -10.27
N SER A 438 -14.92 -16.79 -10.60
CA SER A 438 -16.11 -15.94 -10.65
C SER A 438 -16.41 -15.26 -9.31
N MET A 439 -16.23 -15.97 -8.18
CA MET A 439 -16.40 -15.40 -6.84
C MET A 439 -15.37 -14.30 -6.57
N CYS A 440 -14.09 -14.58 -6.85
CA CYS A 440 -12.99 -13.63 -6.67
C CYS A 440 -13.14 -12.37 -7.53
N THR A 441 -13.63 -12.52 -8.76
CA THR A 441 -13.83 -11.38 -9.68
C THR A 441 -15.15 -10.66 -9.48
N LYS A 442 -15.98 -11.10 -8.52
CA LYS A 442 -17.25 -10.43 -8.23
C LYS A 442 -16.95 -9.01 -7.74
N VAL A 443 -17.37 -8.05 -8.55
CA VAL A 443 -17.32 -6.63 -8.24
C VAL A 443 -18.43 -6.33 -7.26
N LYS A 444 -18.12 -5.58 -6.20
CA LYS A 444 -19.14 -5.06 -5.30
C LYS A 444 -19.98 -4.07 -6.09
N LEU A 445 -21.30 -4.24 -6.01
CA LEU A 445 -22.17 -3.17 -6.46
C LEU A 445 -21.93 -2.00 -5.52
N ALA A 446 -21.58 -0.83 -6.07
CA ALA A 446 -21.70 0.40 -5.30
C ALA A 446 -23.08 0.39 -4.63
N PRO A 447 -23.20 0.77 -3.34
CA PRO A 447 -24.47 0.75 -2.66
C PRO A 447 -25.49 1.42 -3.55
N ARG A 448 -26.53 0.68 -3.96
CA ARG A 448 -27.66 1.31 -4.60
C ARG A 448 -28.19 2.23 -3.53
N LEU A 449 -28.10 3.53 -3.76
CA LEU A 449 -28.81 4.52 -2.98
C LEU A 449 -30.25 4.01 -2.83
N VAL A 450 -30.56 3.42 -1.67
CA VAL A 450 -31.84 2.77 -1.39
C VAL A 450 -32.86 3.86 -1.53
N THR A 451 -33.79 3.74 -2.49
CA THR A 451 -34.87 4.69 -2.83
C THR A 451 -34.89 5.90 -1.93
N VAL A 452 -33.93 6.77 -2.18
CA VAL A 452 -33.79 7.97 -1.42
C VAL A 452 -34.80 8.93 -2.03
N ASP A 453 -35.42 9.73 -1.18
CA ASP A 453 -36.32 10.76 -1.67
C ASP A 453 -35.48 11.79 -2.46
N ASP A 454 -35.44 11.61 -3.78
CA ASP A 454 -34.57 12.40 -4.65
C ASP A 454 -35.00 13.86 -4.67
N GLU A 455 -36.26 14.18 -4.37
CA GLU A 455 -36.75 15.55 -4.18
C GLU A 455 -36.14 16.13 -2.90
N LYS A 456 -36.29 15.44 -1.76
CA LYS A 456 -35.67 15.85 -0.47
C LYS A 456 -34.16 16.06 -0.59
N ILE A 457 -33.43 15.16 -1.25
CA ILE A 457 -31.99 15.31 -1.45
C ILE A 457 -31.69 16.49 -2.38
N THR A 458 -32.45 16.64 -3.47
CA THR A 458 -32.23 17.77 -4.40
C THR A 458 -32.39 19.10 -3.69
N ASP A 459 -33.37 19.21 -2.80
CA ASP A 459 -33.64 20.41 -2.02
C ASP A 459 -32.49 20.69 -1.06
N ILE A 460 -32.03 19.71 -0.28
CA ILE A 460 -30.87 19.85 0.61
C ILE A 460 -29.61 20.25 -0.18
N VAL A 461 -29.37 19.61 -1.33
CA VAL A 461 -28.23 19.92 -2.22
C VAL A 461 -28.37 21.31 -2.83
N GLN A 462 -29.57 21.75 -3.17
CA GLN A 462 -29.81 23.11 -3.67
C GLN A 462 -29.56 24.13 -2.56
N SER A 463 -30.07 23.93 -1.34
CA SER A 463 -29.76 24.79 -0.20
C SER A 463 -28.25 24.86 0.07
N LEU A 464 -27.54 23.71 0.04
CA LEU A 464 -26.07 23.67 0.16
C LEU A 464 -25.34 24.50 -0.91
N VAL A 465 -25.85 24.52 -2.14
CA VAL A 465 -25.22 25.23 -3.27
C VAL A 465 -25.58 26.73 -3.28
N TYR A 466 -26.82 27.08 -2.95
CA TYR A 466 -27.34 28.45 -3.08
C TYR A 466 -27.18 29.28 -1.81
N GLU A 467 -27.34 28.68 -0.62
CA GLU A 467 -27.35 29.39 0.65
C GLU A 467 -26.00 29.33 1.38
N GLY A 468 -25.13 28.39 0.99
CA GLY A 468 -23.77 28.25 1.54
C GLY A 468 -23.73 27.95 3.05
N LYS A 469 -24.88 27.65 3.64
CA LYS A 469 -25.07 27.27 5.03
C LYS A 469 -26.16 26.22 5.07
N VAL A 470 -25.90 25.13 5.76
CA VAL A 470 -26.97 24.23 6.21
C VAL A 470 -27.01 24.31 7.71
N ASP A 471 -28.21 24.34 8.24
CA ASP A 471 -28.45 24.22 9.66
C ASP A 471 -27.92 22.86 10.15
N GLU A 472 -26.94 22.86 11.05
CA GLU A 472 -26.36 21.63 11.60
C GLU A 472 -27.44 20.76 12.26
N GLU A 473 -28.51 21.37 12.79
CA GLU A 473 -29.66 20.67 13.34
C GLU A 473 -30.40 19.86 12.25
N LEU A 474 -30.55 20.41 11.04
CA LEU A 474 -31.19 19.72 9.92
C LEU A 474 -30.37 18.51 9.45
N LEU A 475 -29.03 18.63 9.40
CA LEU A 475 -28.17 17.51 8.99
C LEU A 475 -28.17 16.37 10.01
N ASN A 476 -28.29 16.69 11.30
CA ASN A 476 -28.35 15.69 12.38
C ASN A 476 -29.66 14.89 12.37
N GLU A 477 -30.73 15.41 11.77
CA GLU A 477 -32.02 14.73 11.60
C GLU A 477 -32.09 13.85 10.33
N VAL A 478 -31.12 13.98 9.41
CA VAL A 478 -31.09 13.25 8.15
C VAL A 478 -30.43 11.88 8.36
N ALA A 479 -31.07 10.82 7.86
CA ALA A 479 -30.52 9.47 7.91
C ALA A 479 -29.15 9.40 7.22
N LEU A 480 -28.26 8.53 7.70
CA LEU A 480 -26.90 8.40 7.16
C LEU A 480 -26.89 8.05 5.66
N GLU A 481 -27.88 7.29 5.21
CA GLU A 481 -28.10 6.92 3.81
C GLU A 481 -28.50 8.13 2.94
N ASP A 482 -29.38 8.99 3.47
CA ASP A 482 -29.79 10.25 2.83
C ASP A 482 -28.63 11.26 2.79
N LEU A 483 -27.84 11.37 3.87
CA LEU A 483 -26.64 12.21 3.93
C LEU A 483 -25.57 11.75 2.93
N ARG A 484 -25.36 10.44 2.79
CA ARG A 484 -24.49 9.87 1.77
C ARG A 484 -24.99 10.23 0.37
N ALA A 485 -26.29 10.18 0.13
CA ALA A 485 -26.88 10.57 -1.15
C ALA A 485 -26.74 12.08 -1.44
N VAL A 486 -27.00 12.94 -0.44
CA VAL A 486 -26.78 14.39 -0.48
C VAL A 486 -25.34 14.69 -0.83
N PHE A 487 -24.39 14.05 -0.14
CA PHE A 487 -22.96 14.22 -0.38
C PHE A 487 -22.57 13.82 -1.80
N VAL A 488 -22.96 12.63 -2.27
CA VAL A 488 -22.65 12.16 -3.63
C VAL A 488 -23.23 13.10 -4.70
N LYS A 489 -24.49 13.54 -4.53
CA LYS A 489 -25.16 14.44 -5.49
C LYS A 489 -24.54 15.83 -5.48
N TYR A 490 -24.15 16.35 -4.31
CA TYR A 490 -23.43 17.60 -4.15
C TYR A 490 -22.05 17.54 -4.82
N CYS A 491 -21.25 16.51 -4.54
CA CYS A 491 -19.94 16.32 -5.17
C CYS A 491 -20.02 16.15 -6.69
N THR A 492 -21.04 15.45 -7.19
CA THR A 492 -21.29 15.31 -8.63
C THR A 492 -21.55 16.68 -9.27
N ARG A 493 -22.38 17.52 -8.63
CA ARG A 493 -22.60 18.91 -9.09
C ARG A 493 -21.34 19.75 -9.04
N LEU A 494 -20.53 19.63 -7.99
CA LEU A 494 -19.25 20.35 -7.91
C LEU A 494 -18.28 19.94 -9.01
N ARG A 495 -18.20 18.65 -9.35
CA ARG A 495 -17.38 18.16 -10.48
C ARG A 495 -17.87 18.73 -11.81
N LEU A 496 -19.18 18.67 -12.09
CA LEU A 496 -19.76 19.28 -13.28
C LEU A 496 -19.50 20.79 -13.33
N ARG A 497 -19.62 21.49 -12.20
CA ARG A 497 -19.34 22.92 -12.13
C ARG A 497 -17.86 23.23 -12.37
N LYS A 498 -16.96 22.39 -11.89
CA LYS A 498 -15.52 22.50 -12.18
C LYS A 498 -15.25 22.35 -13.68
N GLU A 499 -15.82 21.34 -14.33
CA GLU A 499 -15.68 21.12 -15.78
C GLU A 499 -16.22 22.31 -16.59
N GLU A 500 -17.37 22.88 -16.19
CA GLU A 500 -17.92 24.10 -16.78
C GLU A 500 -16.97 25.30 -16.64
N LEU A 501 -16.37 25.48 -15.46
CA LEU A 501 -15.43 26.58 -15.21
C LEU A 501 -14.14 26.40 -16.01
N GLU A 502 -13.63 25.18 -16.15
CA GLU A 502 -12.48 24.87 -16.99
C GLU A 502 -12.78 25.17 -18.47
N ALA A 503 -13.97 24.80 -18.95
CA ALA A 503 -14.42 25.14 -20.31
C ALA A 503 -14.58 26.66 -20.52
N GLN A 504 -15.15 27.38 -19.56
CA GLN A 504 -15.24 28.84 -19.59
C GLN A 504 -13.86 29.49 -19.58
N HIS A 505 -12.93 28.96 -18.80
CA HIS A 505 -11.55 29.44 -18.76
C HIS A 505 -10.86 29.25 -20.11
N ALA A 506 -11.00 28.07 -20.74
CA ALA A 506 -10.44 27.80 -22.06
C ALA A 506 -11.00 28.75 -23.14
N ASN A 507 -12.32 28.99 -23.11
CA ASN A 507 -12.97 29.96 -24.01
C ASN A 507 -12.46 31.39 -23.79
N MET A 508 -12.25 31.80 -22.55
CA MET A 508 -11.71 33.13 -22.22
C MET A 508 -10.26 33.29 -22.71
N GLN A 509 -9.43 32.25 -22.59
CA GLN A 509 -8.06 32.26 -23.12
C GLN A 509 -8.04 32.37 -24.65
N MET A 510 -8.90 31.60 -25.34
CA MET A 510 -9.10 31.70 -26.78
C MET A 510 -9.49 33.13 -27.19
N LEU A 511 -10.48 33.73 -26.51
CA LEU A 511 -10.93 35.09 -26.79
C LEU A 511 -9.81 36.12 -26.55
N ALA A 512 -9.05 35.97 -25.46
CA ALA A 512 -7.92 36.84 -25.14
C ALA A 512 -6.83 36.77 -26.22
N SER A 513 -6.55 35.57 -26.75
CA SER A 513 -5.59 35.39 -27.85
C SER A 513 -6.06 36.08 -29.14
N GLU A 514 -7.35 36.00 -29.46
CA GLU A 514 -7.91 36.63 -30.66
C GLU A 514 -7.98 38.16 -30.52
N VAL A 515 -8.32 38.67 -29.34
CA VAL A 515 -8.24 40.10 -29.04
C VAL A 515 -6.81 40.61 -29.19
N HIS A 516 -5.83 39.86 -28.69
CA HIS A 516 -4.42 40.25 -28.85
C HIS A 516 -3.99 40.26 -30.32
N ARG A 517 -4.43 39.27 -31.11
CA ARG A 517 -4.21 39.21 -32.56
C ARG A 517 -4.82 40.42 -33.27
N LEU A 518 -6.08 40.75 -32.98
CA LEU A 518 -6.77 41.90 -33.56
C LEU A 518 -6.13 43.23 -33.15
N GLN A 519 -5.66 43.36 -31.90
CA GLN A 519 -4.90 44.54 -31.46
C GLN A 519 -3.56 44.66 -32.20
N SER A 520 -2.87 43.55 -32.45
CA SER A 520 -1.63 43.55 -33.23
C SER A 520 -1.89 43.95 -34.68
N ILE A 521 -2.95 43.42 -35.31
CA ILE A 521 -3.35 43.79 -36.67
C ILE A 521 -3.73 45.26 -36.73
N ARG A 522 -4.53 45.75 -35.77
CA ARG A 522 -4.91 47.16 -35.66
C ARG A 522 -3.68 48.07 -35.54
N ARG A 523 -2.73 47.74 -34.66
CA ARG A 523 -1.48 48.51 -34.51
C ARG A 523 -0.67 48.51 -35.81
N GLY A 524 -0.58 47.37 -36.50
CA GLY A 524 0.07 47.26 -37.80
C GLY A 524 -0.60 48.16 -38.85
N LEU A 525 -1.93 48.13 -38.92
CA LEU A 525 -2.72 48.96 -39.83
C LEU A 525 -2.57 50.47 -39.54
N GLU A 526 -2.63 50.86 -38.26
CA GLU A 526 -2.39 52.24 -37.81
C GLU A 526 -0.96 52.71 -38.17
N GLU A 527 0.04 51.83 -38.11
CA GLU A 527 1.42 52.15 -38.50
C GLU A 527 1.57 52.31 -40.02
N THR A 528 0.94 51.43 -40.82
CA THR A 528 0.89 51.61 -42.30
C THR A 528 0.14 52.88 -42.68
N GLN A 529 -0.98 53.20 -42.04
CA GLN A 529 -1.74 54.42 -42.31
C GLN A 529 -0.96 55.69 -41.96
N ARG A 530 -0.12 55.65 -40.91
CA ARG A 530 0.81 56.74 -40.58
C ARG A 530 1.94 56.87 -41.62
N ARG A 531 2.39 55.77 -42.22
CA ARG A 531 3.38 55.79 -43.31
C ARG A 531 2.78 56.31 -44.63
N GLU A 532 1.52 56.01 -44.90
CA GLU A 532 0.83 56.45 -46.11
C GLU A 532 0.36 57.92 -46.04
N ASN A 533 -0.02 58.41 -44.85
CA ASN A 533 -0.45 59.81 -44.66
C ASN A 533 0.69 60.79 -44.32
N GLY A 534 1.94 60.36 -44.32
CA GLY A 534 3.08 61.17 -43.90
C GLY A 534 4.16 61.32 -44.97
N THR A 535 4.09 62.38 -45.78
CA THR A 535 5.26 62.87 -46.53
C THR A 535 5.71 64.26 -46.06
N SER A 536 6.98 64.28 -45.64
CA SER A 536 7.98 65.37 -45.53
C SER A 536 7.81 66.50 -44.50
N HIS A 537 8.67 66.49 -43.47
CA HIS A 537 9.77 67.46 -43.38
C HIS A 537 10.89 67.07 -42.36
N ASN A 538 12.14 67.15 -42.84
CA ASN A 538 13.41 67.60 -42.24
C ASN A 538 14.02 66.98 -40.96
N SER A 539 15.11 66.22 -41.20
CA SER A 539 16.50 66.38 -40.70
C SER A 539 16.81 66.69 -39.22
N ILE A 540 17.66 65.85 -38.63
CA ILE A 540 18.90 66.08 -37.84
C ILE A 540 19.01 65.01 -36.72
N GLY A 541 20.07 64.18 -36.73
CA GLY A 541 20.45 63.31 -35.59
C GLY A 541 21.26 64.10 -34.54
N PRO A 542 22.01 63.48 -33.60
CA PRO A 542 21.99 62.13 -33.03
C PRO A 542 21.89 62.17 -31.48
N THR A 543 21.68 61.04 -30.78
CA THR A 543 22.41 60.61 -29.55
C THR A 543 21.77 59.40 -28.86
N THR A 544 22.66 58.47 -28.52
CA THR A 544 22.51 57.39 -27.54
C THR A 544 22.32 57.91 -26.10
N SER A 545 21.42 57.31 -25.30
CA SER A 545 21.78 56.81 -23.96
C SER A 545 20.71 55.89 -23.36
N ARG A 546 21.22 54.86 -22.68
CA ARG A 546 20.51 53.84 -21.89
C ARG A 546 19.95 54.43 -20.60
N ILE A 547 18.82 53.92 -20.10
CA ILE A 547 18.64 53.55 -18.69
C ILE A 547 17.89 52.22 -18.62
N ALA A 548 18.45 51.30 -17.83
CA ALA A 548 17.93 49.99 -17.50
C ALA A 548 17.13 50.03 -16.19
N ALA A 549 16.08 49.22 -16.11
CA ALA A 549 15.54 48.51 -14.93
C ALA A 549 14.46 47.57 -15.47
N GLY A 550 14.46 46.24 -15.33
CA GLY A 550 15.05 45.37 -14.32
C GLY A 550 13.90 44.67 -13.59
N ARG A 551 13.55 43.44 -14.01
CA ARG A 551 13.16 42.28 -13.17
C ARG A 551 12.59 41.13 -14.03
N ASP A 552 13.43 40.10 -14.14
CA ASP A 552 13.15 38.69 -13.88
C ASP A 552 11.94 38.06 -14.58
N ASN A 553 12.22 37.38 -15.71
CA ASN A 553 11.37 36.34 -16.26
C ASN A 553 12.11 35.01 -16.12
N GLU A 554 11.87 34.33 -14.99
CA GLU A 554 12.14 32.90 -14.85
C GLU A 554 11.20 32.15 -15.80
N ARG A 555 11.78 31.49 -16.79
CA ARG A 555 11.12 30.45 -17.57
C ARG A 555 10.83 29.26 -16.63
N PHE A 556 9.57 29.07 -16.29
CA PHE A 556 9.05 27.74 -15.96
C PHE A 556 8.52 27.11 -17.25
N ASP A 557 9.22 26.07 -17.68
CA ASP A 557 8.89 25.21 -18.81
C ASP A 557 7.86 24.17 -18.33
N TYR A 558 6.57 24.43 -18.56
CA TYR A 558 5.51 23.44 -18.45
C TYR A 558 5.26 22.86 -19.84
N ASN A 559 6.11 21.92 -20.25
CA ASN A 559 5.86 21.04 -21.39
C ASN A 559 6.76 19.80 -21.27
N ASP A 560 6.35 18.89 -20.40
CA ASP A 560 6.73 17.47 -20.53
C ASP A 560 5.78 16.59 -19.72
N LEU A 561 4.49 16.52 -20.10
CA LEU A 561 3.54 15.46 -19.70
C LEU A 561 2.26 15.56 -20.56
N GLN A 562 2.39 15.55 -21.89
CA GLN A 562 1.25 15.26 -22.76
C GLN A 562 1.71 14.64 -24.08
N GLU A 563 2.02 13.34 -24.05
CA GLU A 563 2.07 12.52 -25.26
C GLU A 563 0.95 11.46 -25.25
N ASN A 564 0.08 11.61 -26.24
CA ASN A 564 -0.44 10.56 -27.12
C ASN A 564 -1.47 9.57 -26.57
N PHE A 565 -2.73 10.01 -26.52
CA PHE A 565 -3.88 9.15 -26.83
C PHE A 565 -4.34 9.44 -28.27
N ASP A 566 -3.81 8.69 -29.23
CA ASP A 566 -4.42 8.55 -30.55
C ASP A 566 -5.49 7.45 -30.49
N ALA A 567 -6.77 7.85 -30.52
CA ALA A 567 -7.89 6.98 -30.84
C ALA A 567 -8.71 7.61 -31.98
N PRO A 568 -9.07 6.85 -33.03
CA PRO A 568 -9.69 7.41 -34.23
C PRO A 568 -11.16 7.83 -33.99
N PRO A 569 -11.69 8.81 -34.77
CA PRO A 569 -13.02 9.35 -34.53
C PRO A 569 -14.11 8.39 -35.01
N LEU A 570 -14.98 7.94 -34.08
CA LEU A 570 -16.22 7.25 -34.40
C LEU A 570 -17.26 8.24 -34.94
N ARG A 571 -17.59 8.11 -36.24
CA ARG A 571 -18.75 8.79 -36.84
C ARG A 571 -20.05 8.16 -36.30
N PRO A 572 -21.08 8.95 -35.95
CA PRO A 572 -22.37 8.42 -35.55
C PRO A 572 -23.13 7.92 -36.79
N LYS A 573 -23.64 6.69 -36.75
CA LYS A 573 -24.66 6.18 -37.69
C LYS A 573 -26.04 6.12 -37.01
N PRO A 574 -27.13 6.24 -37.79
CA PRO A 574 -28.46 6.59 -37.28
C PRO A 574 -29.18 5.41 -36.61
N ARG A 575 -30.07 5.75 -35.68
CA ARG A 575 -30.97 4.85 -34.94
C ARG A 575 -31.92 4.12 -35.91
N GLU A 576 -31.79 2.80 -36.00
CA GLU A 576 -32.87 1.92 -36.49
C GLU A 576 -33.76 1.48 -35.32
N ARG A 577 -35.06 1.70 -35.48
CA ARG A 577 -36.11 1.20 -34.59
C ARG A 577 -36.22 -0.32 -34.78
N GLY A 578 -35.89 -1.09 -33.76
CA GLY A 578 -36.16 -2.52 -33.66
C GLY A 578 -37.06 -2.81 -32.45
N GLU A 579 -38.28 -3.22 -32.72
CA GLU A 579 -39.30 -3.64 -31.76
C GLU A 579 -38.80 -4.79 -30.86
N TYR A 580 -38.85 -4.62 -29.53
CA TYR A 580 -38.63 -5.73 -28.59
C TYR A 580 -39.97 -6.24 -28.05
N LYS A 581 -40.28 -7.49 -28.42
CA LYS A 581 -41.40 -8.29 -27.92
C LYS A 581 -41.16 -8.70 -26.47
N ILE A 582 -42.20 -8.53 -25.65
CA ILE A 582 -42.30 -8.98 -24.25
C ILE A 582 -42.54 -10.50 -24.22
N PRO A 583 -41.74 -11.30 -23.48
CA PRO A 583 -42.18 -12.63 -23.06
C PRO A 583 -42.85 -12.57 -21.69
N ASN A 584 -44.12 -12.95 -21.69
CA ASN A 584 -45.03 -12.99 -20.55
C ASN A 584 -44.59 -13.93 -19.42
N ARG A 585 -44.88 -13.47 -18.19
CA ARG A 585 -45.09 -14.28 -16.98
C ARG A 585 -46.05 -15.45 -17.24
N LYS A 586 -45.76 -16.62 -16.67
CA LYS A 586 -46.80 -17.55 -16.19
C LYS A 586 -46.48 -18.03 -14.77
N ARG A 587 -47.37 -17.63 -13.84
CA ARG A 587 -47.64 -18.28 -12.55
C ARG A 587 -48.38 -19.59 -12.81
N ALA A 588 -48.05 -20.64 -12.08
CA ALA A 588 -48.95 -21.71 -11.60
C ALA A 588 -48.18 -22.44 -10.48
N ALA A 589 -48.51 -22.25 -9.20
CA ALA A 589 -49.60 -22.90 -8.46
C ALA A 589 -49.42 -24.44 -8.38
N SER A 590 -49.03 -24.90 -7.19
CA SER A 590 -49.01 -26.30 -6.74
C SER A 590 -50.39 -26.96 -6.82
N PRO A 591 -50.46 -28.30 -6.73
CA PRO A 591 -50.94 -28.82 -5.45
C PRO A 591 -50.29 -30.12 -4.96
N ILE A 592 -50.47 -30.28 -3.66
CA ILE A 592 -50.19 -31.38 -2.72
C ILE A 592 -50.76 -32.73 -3.19
N ARG A 593 -50.01 -33.83 -2.94
CA ARG A 593 -50.51 -35.07 -2.28
C ARG A 593 -49.41 -36.09 -1.94
N ASP A 594 -49.42 -36.47 -0.66
CA ASP A 594 -49.25 -37.78 -0.03
C ASP A 594 -48.43 -38.88 -0.73
N ASP A 595 -47.40 -39.39 -0.04
CA ASP A 595 -47.38 -40.82 0.33
C ASP A 595 -46.47 -41.18 1.52
N LYS A 596 -47.02 -42.02 2.41
CA LYS A 596 -46.38 -42.69 3.56
C LYS A 596 -46.02 -44.13 3.16
N LYS A 597 -44.81 -44.59 3.49
CA LYS A 597 -44.43 -45.91 4.11
C LYS A 597 -42.93 -46.17 3.88
N LYS A 598 -42.10 -46.20 4.94
CA LYS A 598 -41.60 -47.39 5.68
C LYS A 598 -40.98 -48.46 4.77
N ASP A 599 -39.66 -48.61 4.81
CA ASP A 599 -39.04 -49.84 5.35
C ASP A 599 -37.55 -49.72 5.72
N ARG A 600 -37.25 -50.42 6.82
CA ARG A 600 -35.97 -50.69 7.50
C ARG A 600 -34.85 -51.23 6.59
N LYS A 601 -33.59 -50.85 6.88
CA LYS A 601 -32.49 -51.80 7.21
C LYS A 601 -31.26 -51.06 7.80
N GLU A 602 -30.51 -51.83 8.57
CA GLU A 602 -29.61 -51.49 9.69
C GLU A 602 -28.21 -50.90 9.35
N PRO A 603 -27.48 -50.42 10.39
CA PRO A 603 -26.24 -49.66 10.27
C PRO A 603 -24.97 -50.52 10.39
N THR A 604 -23.96 -50.23 9.58
CA THR A 604 -22.60 -50.80 9.71
C THR A 604 -21.80 -50.08 10.79
N LYS A 605 -21.28 -50.89 11.72
CA LYS A 605 -20.44 -50.51 12.88
C LYS A 605 -19.00 -50.10 12.49
N PRO A 606 -18.31 -49.31 13.34
CA PRO A 606 -16.93 -48.87 13.16
C PRO A 606 -15.90 -49.92 13.64
N PRO A 607 -14.63 -49.84 13.20
CA PRO A 607 -13.57 -50.73 13.70
C PRO A 607 -13.00 -50.27 15.04
N ALA A 608 -12.63 -51.26 15.86
CA ALA A 608 -12.14 -51.17 17.24
C ALA A 608 -10.62 -50.87 17.34
N PRO A 609 -10.12 -50.49 18.53
CA PRO A 609 -8.79 -49.89 18.72
C PRO A 609 -7.70 -50.93 19.03
N LEU A 610 -6.46 -50.66 18.62
CA LEU A 610 -5.29 -51.46 18.97
C LEU A 610 -4.49 -50.89 20.15
N ARG A 611 -4.04 -51.82 20.97
CA ARG A 611 -3.46 -51.74 22.31
C ARG A 611 -2.15 -50.96 22.48
N VAL A 612 -2.09 -50.34 23.65
CA VAL A 612 -0.95 -49.92 24.49
C VAL A 612 0.24 -50.91 24.51
N ARG A 613 1.47 -50.37 24.45
CA ARG A 613 2.68 -50.93 25.09
C ARG A 613 3.58 -49.80 25.63
N SER A 614 4.04 -49.96 26.87
CA SER A 614 5.15 -49.24 27.52
C SER A 614 5.80 -50.21 28.53
N PRO A 615 6.97 -49.93 29.16
CA PRO A 615 8.24 -49.30 28.75
C PRO A 615 9.46 -50.22 29.09
N PRO A 616 10.72 -49.73 29.06
CA PRO A 616 11.58 -49.97 30.24
C PRO A 616 12.44 -48.78 30.70
N LYS A 617 12.93 -48.92 31.95
CA LYS A 617 13.49 -47.92 32.90
C LYS A 617 14.99 -47.62 32.77
N LYS A 618 15.32 -46.36 33.14
CA LYS A 618 16.48 -45.77 33.89
C LYS A 618 17.85 -46.49 33.98
N ARG A 619 18.91 -45.69 33.77
CA ARG A 619 20.15 -45.69 34.59
C ARG A 619 20.63 -44.25 34.83
N GLU A 620 20.93 -43.92 36.10
CA GLU A 620 21.69 -42.74 36.53
C GLU A 620 23.21 -43.02 36.43
N PRO A 621 24.04 -41.97 36.34
CA PRO A 621 25.23 -41.93 37.20
C PRO A 621 25.51 -40.54 37.85
N SER A 622 26.36 -40.61 38.87
CA SER A 622 26.69 -39.70 39.98
C SER A 622 27.51 -38.42 39.63
N PRO A 623 27.67 -37.45 40.56
CA PRO A 623 28.37 -36.17 40.36
C PRO A 623 29.86 -36.21 40.84
N PRO A 624 30.62 -35.10 40.85
CA PRO A 624 31.28 -34.40 39.73
C PRO A 624 32.83 -34.46 39.84
N LYS A 625 33.57 -34.08 38.78
CA LYS A 625 35.01 -33.74 38.86
C LYS A 625 35.29 -32.34 38.31
N ILE A 626 35.80 -31.48 39.18
CA ILE A 626 36.43 -30.20 38.86
C ILE A 626 37.76 -30.51 38.16
N ILE A 627 37.95 -30.00 36.95
CA ILE A 627 39.26 -29.89 36.28
C ILE A 627 39.35 -28.50 35.62
N GLU A 628 40.51 -27.90 35.82
CA GLU A 628 40.92 -26.52 35.60
C GLU A 628 40.66 -25.93 34.20
N GLU A 629 40.43 -24.61 34.20
CA GLU A 629 40.41 -23.74 33.03
C GLU A 629 41.68 -23.87 32.18
N LYS A 630 41.54 -24.38 30.95
CA LYS A 630 42.51 -24.13 29.88
C LYS A 630 41.97 -23.04 28.97
N LYS A 631 42.68 -21.90 28.96
CA LYS A 631 42.50 -20.81 28.00
C LYS A 631 42.43 -21.35 26.56
N PRO A 632 41.44 -20.94 25.74
CA PRO A 632 41.43 -21.30 24.33
C PRO A 632 42.58 -20.60 23.59
N PRO A 633 43.25 -21.28 22.66
CA PRO A 633 44.33 -20.70 21.87
C PRO A 633 43.78 -19.62 20.93
N LYS A 634 44.54 -18.52 20.77
CA LYS A 634 44.26 -17.47 19.78
C LYS A 634 44.03 -18.10 18.41
N ALA A 635 42.83 -17.95 17.87
CA ALA A 635 42.53 -18.33 16.50
C ALA A 635 43.43 -17.53 15.54
N LYS A 636 44.18 -18.26 14.71
CA LYS A 636 44.87 -17.70 13.54
C LYS A 636 43.83 -17.09 12.61
N ARG A 637 44.13 -15.91 12.06
CA ARG A 637 43.33 -15.26 11.01
C ARG A 637 43.02 -16.26 9.90
N PRO A 638 41.76 -16.39 9.43
CA PRO A 638 41.48 -17.17 8.24
C PRO A 638 42.08 -16.45 7.01
N PRO A 639 42.52 -17.20 5.99
CA PRO A 639 43.11 -16.63 4.78
C PRO A 639 42.05 -15.85 4.01
N VAL A 640 42.52 -14.83 3.30
CA VAL A 640 41.74 -14.00 2.38
C VAL A 640 41.28 -14.90 1.23
N GLU A 641 40.06 -15.43 1.31
CA GLU A 641 39.39 -16.07 0.19
C GLU A 641 38.86 -14.97 -0.73
N GLU A 642 39.53 -14.80 -1.87
CA GLU A 642 38.96 -14.15 -3.05
C GLU A 642 37.71 -14.94 -3.46
N LEU A 643 36.54 -14.32 -3.26
CA LEU A 643 35.26 -14.89 -3.66
C LEU A 643 35.20 -14.94 -5.20
N SER A 644 35.16 -16.17 -5.71
CA SER A 644 35.03 -16.58 -7.10
C SER A 644 34.06 -15.72 -7.94
N ASP A 645 34.59 -15.34 -9.11
CA ASP A 645 34.06 -14.45 -10.16
C ASP A 645 32.99 -15.08 -11.06
N GLY A 646 31.86 -15.51 -10.50
CA GLY A 646 30.69 -15.82 -11.32
C GLY A 646 29.94 -14.54 -11.70
N GLU A 647 30.07 -14.10 -12.96
CA GLU A 647 29.11 -13.20 -13.61
C GLU A 647 27.76 -13.90 -13.72
N ILE A 648 26.70 -13.28 -13.21
CA ILE A 648 25.34 -13.83 -13.25
C ILE A 648 24.47 -12.71 -13.82
N LEU A 649 23.96 -12.96 -15.03
CA LEU A 649 23.17 -12.09 -15.92
C LEU A 649 23.97 -11.26 -16.95
N SER A 650 24.72 -11.94 -17.80
CA SER A 650 24.82 -11.61 -19.24
C SER A 650 24.75 -12.93 -20.01
N THR A 651 23.67 -13.14 -20.76
CA THR A 651 23.66 -14.15 -21.83
C THR A 651 24.28 -13.48 -23.04
N ASP A 652 25.59 -13.58 -23.20
CA ASP A 652 26.29 -13.33 -24.45
C ASP A 652 27.53 -14.23 -24.49
N GLU A 653 27.70 -14.92 -25.63
CA GLU A 653 28.87 -15.71 -26.08
C GLU A 653 29.05 -17.11 -25.45
N GLU A 654 29.27 -18.23 -26.16
CA GLU A 654 29.47 -18.59 -27.57
C GLU A 654 29.39 -20.14 -27.64
N ASP A 655 28.47 -20.70 -28.43
CA ASP A 655 28.55 -22.09 -28.89
C ASP A 655 29.24 -22.09 -30.26
N GLU A 656 30.57 -22.05 -30.27
CA GLU A 656 31.40 -22.53 -31.39
C GLU A 656 32.62 -23.29 -30.84
N ASN A 657 32.44 -24.61 -30.64
CA ASN A 657 33.36 -25.69 -31.03
C ASN A 657 32.80 -27.07 -30.70
#